data_AF-T2JST2-F1
#
_entry.id   AF-T2JST2-F1
#
_cell.length_a   1.000
_cell.length_b   1.000
_cell.length_c   1.000
_cell.angle_alpha   90.00
_cell.angle_beta   90.00
_cell.angle_gamma   90.00
#
_symmetry.space_group_name_H-M   'P 1'
#
loop_
_entity.id
_entity.type
_entity.pdbx_description
1 polymer ?
#
loop_
_entity_poly.entity_id
_entity_poly.type
_entity_poly.pdbx_seq_one_letter_code
_entity_poly.pdbx_strand_id
1 'polypeptide(L)'
;MFKSLLFPSLLLSLLSSKAPSFATTVHCGSTPSELKTQLSFACFGTIEQHGSIPADHNSDLGYDISRQWQAGSHITQVLKLGDLAESFSPQTLTISNMISSGGGDINSVSIKEFPLIHQQSLSDLVKAVPSLKKVKVKNFPGLDSYDGNQRLSQLLKRQPSLKNVTLEELGIGDFSLSSIPRLGQTQLHQFSGWGAQFLSNLPYFSTIPLAQMPTAWVANNPVIARIDALRSREGQQDRTLSGSYKEGFSVPCYSDCDYVELDDLENTGTSVSSPLEGIRWISGKKQKVSGGEGCLAWINKGIEPTGIHPFGPAFKVVLWDVNEQTGSVNTKLFFRFQASCGVFGSGATPYFIGPVSWMNHKTNDFVVAGFQGQTFNNGSGNGGTSSIPHIPTTPTTINNGNGNGNGNGNGNGTNSPLPTTINNGNGNSSDTSNIPTTINNGNVAGIPTNNLPSTNKTRIPPNPQTSSYTDINLNPINQDFSWSSWQFSQVLPANSYTAISDYLCHEDQCGYSLGVFSLSSSDPFVVAAVGQTNAGDAWLNQVNNGTTPTTAGINKFFPKTLQQEVFETKHNAIALSVSKQIDPLTQKPFVSGRKIQRIAQAHLGGTGALIDADIQVGLQGDSLLQASRNLVSLYRSRK
;
A
#
# COMPACT_ATOMS: atom_id res chain seq x y z
N MET A 1 -50.98 -3.22 -35.29
CA MET A 1 -51.52 -1.86 -35.44
C MET A 1 -50.79 -0.95 -34.46
N PHE A 2 -50.07 0.03 -35.00
CA PHE A 2 -49.22 0.97 -34.28
C PHE A 2 -50.02 1.88 -33.35
N LYS A 3 -49.52 2.10 -32.12
CA LYS A 3 -49.69 3.37 -31.41
C LYS A 3 -48.37 3.76 -30.75
N SER A 4 -47.74 4.74 -31.39
CA SER A 4 -46.61 5.55 -30.93
C SER A 4 -46.93 6.18 -29.56
N LEU A 5 -46.04 5.94 -28.59
CA LEU A 5 -45.88 6.79 -27.41
C LEU A 5 -44.48 7.39 -27.49
N LEU A 6 -44.43 8.62 -28.00
CA LEU A 6 -43.28 9.52 -27.95
C LEU A 6 -42.99 9.83 -26.47
N PHE A 7 -41.91 9.25 -25.94
CA PHE A 7 -41.25 9.82 -24.77
C PHE A 7 -40.40 11.01 -25.24
N PRO A 8 -40.51 12.19 -24.61
CA PRO A 8 -39.63 13.30 -24.94
C PRO A 8 -38.21 12.91 -24.50
N SER A 9 -37.32 12.80 -25.48
CA SER A 9 -35.88 12.74 -25.26
C SER A 9 -35.47 13.95 -24.45
N LEU A 10 -35.26 13.76 -23.14
CA LEU A 10 -34.55 14.72 -22.32
C LEU A 10 -33.11 14.71 -22.82
N LEU A 11 -32.82 15.61 -23.75
CA LEU A 11 -31.49 15.89 -24.24
C LEU A 11 -30.72 16.48 -23.05
N LEU A 12 -30.09 15.61 -22.26
CA LEU A 12 -29.11 16.04 -21.28
C LEU A 12 -27.96 16.62 -22.11
N SER A 13 -27.94 17.95 -22.25
CA SER A 13 -26.80 18.65 -22.80
C SER A 13 -25.61 18.33 -21.91
N LEU A 14 -24.82 17.33 -22.30
CA LEU A 14 -23.44 17.20 -21.88
C LEU A 14 -22.78 18.52 -22.28
N LEU A 15 -22.77 19.47 -21.34
CA LEU A 15 -21.84 20.58 -21.35
C LEU A 15 -20.46 19.91 -21.39
N SER A 16 -19.93 19.79 -22.60
CA SER A 16 -18.52 19.58 -22.84
C SER A 16 -17.84 20.82 -22.27
N SER A 17 -17.60 20.79 -20.96
CA SER A 17 -16.63 21.67 -20.33
C SER A 17 -15.32 21.31 -21.00
N LYS A 18 -14.95 22.08 -22.03
CA LYS A 18 -13.58 22.09 -22.55
C LYS A 18 -12.69 22.21 -21.33
N ALA A 19 -11.98 21.12 -21.01
CA ALA A 19 -10.92 21.17 -20.02
C ALA A 19 -10.03 22.37 -20.41
N PRO A 20 -9.72 23.28 -19.48
CA PRO A 20 -8.83 24.38 -19.79
C PRO A 20 -7.52 23.78 -20.31
N SER A 21 -7.28 23.98 -21.60
CA SER A 21 -6.08 23.55 -22.31
C SER A 21 -4.94 24.47 -21.89
N PHE A 22 -4.45 24.28 -20.67
CA PHE A 22 -3.10 24.71 -20.32
C PHE A 22 -2.15 23.71 -20.97
N ALA A 23 -1.90 23.91 -22.28
CA ALA A 23 -0.88 23.20 -23.01
C ALA A 23 0.49 23.73 -22.58
N THR A 24 0.84 23.53 -21.31
CA THR A 24 2.22 23.59 -20.86
C THR A 24 2.86 22.33 -21.42
N THR A 25 3.84 22.47 -22.32
CA THR A 25 4.61 21.33 -22.83
C THR A 25 5.28 20.65 -21.64
N VAL A 26 4.72 19.54 -21.17
CA VAL A 26 5.30 18.76 -20.08
C VAL A 26 6.44 17.94 -20.67
N HIS A 27 7.65 18.15 -20.16
CA HIS A 27 8.76 17.27 -20.47
C HIS A 27 8.62 16.00 -19.63
N CYS A 28 8.48 14.86 -20.29
CA CYS A 28 8.12 13.60 -19.64
C CYS A 28 9.30 12.71 -19.29
N GLY A 29 10.51 13.11 -19.66
CA GLY A 29 11.67 12.25 -19.68
C GLY A 29 11.57 11.15 -20.72
N SER A 30 12.72 10.69 -21.18
CA SER A 30 12.86 9.56 -22.11
C SER A 30 13.85 8.52 -21.61
N THR A 31 14.71 8.91 -20.66
CA THR A 31 15.68 8.03 -20.01
C THR A 31 15.20 7.63 -18.60
N PRO A 32 15.66 6.49 -18.06
CA PRO A 32 15.38 6.10 -16.68
C PRO A 32 15.68 7.20 -15.64
N SER A 33 16.72 8.00 -15.86
CA SER A 33 17.11 9.09 -14.96
C SER A 33 16.16 10.28 -15.04
N GLU A 34 15.67 10.64 -16.22
CA GLU A 34 14.69 11.71 -16.39
C GLU A 34 13.31 11.31 -15.87
N LEU A 35 12.89 10.06 -16.13
CA LEU A 35 11.60 9.56 -15.65
C LEU A 35 11.47 9.71 -14.14
N LYS A 36 12.55 9.48 -13.37
CA LYS A 36 12.58 9.68 -11.90
C LYS A 36 12.14 11.05 -11.44
N THR A 37 12.33 12.10 -12.24
CA THR A 37 12.11 13.47 -11.78
C THR A 37 11.04 14.20 -12.57
N GLN A 38 10.71 13.71 -13.77
CA GLN A 38 9.87 14.41 -14.74
C GLN A 38 8.54 13.71 -15.04
N LEU A 39 8.44 12.39 -14.77
CA LEU A 39 7.21 11.67 -15.10
C LEU A 39 6.03 12.22 -14.31
N SER A 40 4.93 12.53 -15.00
CA SER A 40 3.66 13.00 -14.43
C SER A 40 2.47 12.33 -15.14
N PHE A 41 1.26 12.50 -14.62
CA PHE A 41 0.06 11.94 -15.27
C PHE A 41 -0.20 12.52 -16.67
N ALA A 42 0.24 13.75 -16.94
CA ALA A 42 0.14 14.40 -18.25
C ALA A 42 1.00 13.75 -19.33
N CYS A 43 1.94 12.87 -18.93
CA CYS A 43 2.81 12.14 -19.85
C CYS A 43 2.21 10.86 -20.41
N PHE A 44 1.07 10.44 -19.88
CA PHE A 44 0.43 9.22 -20.31
C PHE A 44 -0.34 9.44 -21.62
N GLY A 45 -0.35 8.42 -22.47
CA GLY A 45 -1.15 8.43 -23.69
C GLY A 45 -2.64 8.30 -23.39
N THR A 46 -3.41 8.02 -24.43
CA THR A 46 -4.85 7.78 -24.31
C THR A 46 -5.13 6.30 -24.11
N ILE A 47 -6.29 6.00 -23.52
CA ILE A 47 -6.83 4.65 -23.39
C ILE A 47 -7.25 4.18 -24.79
N GLU A 48 -6.89 2.96 -25.18
CA GLU A 48 -7.11 2.44 -26.54
C GLU A 48 -8.42 1.67 -26.69
N GLN A 49 -9.05 1.32 -25.58
CA GLN A 49 -10.28 0.53 -25.54
C GLN A 49 -11.33 1.22 -24.69
N HIS A 50 -12.59 1.15 -25.13
CA HIS A 50 -13.71 1.61 -24.32
C HIS A 50 -13.94 0.66 -23.14
N GLY A 51 -14.52 1.17 -22.07
CA GLY A 51 -14.89 0.37 -20.93
C GLY A 51 -15.78 1.12 -19.97
N SER A 52 -16.34 0.38 -19.03
CA SER A 52 -17.22 0.92 -18.02
C SER A 52 -17.19 0.09 -16.76
N ILE A 53 -17.54 0.76 -15.67
CA ILE A 53 -17.90 0.15 -14.40
C ILE A 53 -19.32 0.63 -14.11
N PRO A 54 -20.30 -0.27 -14.06
CA PRO A 54 -21.67 0.10 -13.78
C PRO A 54 -21.81 0.56 -12.32
N ALA A 55 -22.85 1.35 -12.06
CA ALA A 55 -23.17 1.87 -10.73
C ALA A 55 -23.77 0.82 -9.78
N ASP A 56 -24.03 -0.39 -10.28
CA ASP A 56 -24.78 -1.44 -9.59
C ASP A 56 -24.18 -1.82 -8.22
N HIS A 57 -22.88 -1.60 -8.03
CA HIS A 57 -22.16 -1.91 -6.79
C HIS A 57 -21.90 -0.71 -5.88
N ASN A 58 -22.37 0.50 -6.26
CA ASN A 58 -22.14 1.72 -5.49
C ASN A 58 -22.79 1.66 -4.10
N SER A 59 -24.00 1.09 -4.03
CA SER A 59 -24.76 0.98 -2.78
C SER A 59 -24.09 0.06 -1.76
N ASP A 60 -23.42 -1.00 -2.23
CA ASP A 60 -22.69 -1.95 -1.39
C ASP A 60 -21.37 -1.38 -0.85
N LEU A 61 -20.79 -0.40 -1.56
CA LEU A 61 -19.49 0.19 -1.25
C LEU A 61 -19.58 1.53 -0.51
N GLY A 62 -20.77 2.13 -0.45
CA GLY A 62 -20.98 3.42 0.20
C GLY A 62 -20.34 4.61 -0.53
N TYR A 63 -19.88 4.43 -1.77
CA TYR A 63 -19.39 5.48 -2.64
C TYR A 63 -19.53 5.10 -4.12
N ASP A 64 -19.52 6.12 -4.99
CA ASP A 64 -19.67 5.92 -6.44
C ASP A 64 -18.37 5.47 -7.11
N ILE A 65 -18.32 4.18 -7.48
CA ILE A 65 -17.22 3.60 -8.26
C ILE A 65 -17.47 3.66 -9.76
N SER A 66 -18.68 4.02 -10.16
CA SER A 66 -19.06 4.04 -11.57
C SER A 66 -18.20 5.02 -12.34
N ARG A 67 -17.91 4.61 -13.57
CA ARG A 67 -17.19 5.41 -14.56
C ARG A 67 -17.26 4.74 -15.90
N GLN A 68 -17.09 5.55 -16.92
CA GLN A 68 -17.07 5.11 -18.30
C GLN A 68 -15.93 5.84 -19.00
N TRP A 69 -15.31 5.17 -19.96
CA TRP A 69 -14.29 5.77 -20.80
C TRP A 69 -14.40 5.23 -22.21
N GLN A 70 -13.91 6.02 -23.15
CA GLN A 70 -13.88 5.67 -24.55
C GLN A 70 -12.43 5.51 -25.00
N ALA A 71 -12.22 4.79 -26.10
CA ALA A 71 -10.95 4.84 -26.78
C ALA A 71 -10.64 6.31 -27.15
N GLY A 72 -9.43 6.77 -26.86
CA GLY A 72 -9.02 8.17 -26.99
C GLY A 72 -9.16 9.00 -25.71
N SER A 73 -9.84 8.51 -24.66
CA SER A 73 -9.89 9.22 -23.37
C SER A 73 -8.51 9.24 -22.70
N HIS A 74 -8.16 10.36 -22.06
CA HIS A 74 -6.96 10.44 -21.23
C HIS A 74 -7.24 9.84 -19.84
N ILE A 75 -6.25 9.20 -19.22
CA ILE A 75 -6.46 8.49 -17.94
C ILE A 75 -6.92 9.40 -16.80
N THR A 76 -6.55 10.68 -16.82
CA THR A 76 -7.00 11.68 -15.82
C THR A 76 -8.50 11.96 -15.85
N GLN A 77 -9.19 11.62 -16.94
CA GLN A 77 -10.65 11.71 -17.07
C GLN A 77 -11.36 10.51 -16.43
N VAL A 78 -10.62 9.48 -16.04
CA VAL A 78 -11.16 8.20 -15.56
C VAL A 78 -10.80 7.97 -14.10
N LEU A 79 -9.57 8.30 -13.72
CA LEU A 79 -9.10 8.17 -12.34
C LEU A 79 -9.64 9.27 -11.45
N LYS A 80 -9.98 8.90 -10.22
CA LYS A 80 -10.35 9.80 -9.13
C LYS A 80 -9.18 9.91 -8.15
N LEU A 81 -9.13 10.98 -7.35
CA LEU A 81 -8.08 11.16 -6.33
C LEU A 81 -7.98 10.00 -5.34
N GLY A 82 -9.13 9.44 -4.96
CA GLY A 82 -9.20 8.31 -4.04
C GLY A 82 -8.46 7.07 -4.57
N ASP A 83 -8.41 6.89 -5.89
CA ASP A 83 -7.73 5.75 -6.53
C ASP A 83 -6.21 5.79 -6.31
N LEU A 84 -5.66 6.98 -6.00
CA LEU A 84 -4.25 7.23 -5.77
C LEU A 84 -3.88 7.33 -4.29
N ALA A 85 -4.86 7.21 -3.38
CA ALA A 85 -4.69 7.52 -1.96
C ALA A 85 -3.59 6.70 -1.27
N GLU A 86 -3.49 5.40 -1.59
CA GLU A 86 -2.44 4.53 -1.04
C GLU A 86 -1.12 4.62 -1.81
N SER A 87 -1.17 5.01 -3.10
CA SER A 87 0.03 5.00 -3.96
C SER A 87 0.86 6.27 -3.84
N PHE A 88 0.19 7.43 -3.81
CA PHE A 88 0.84 8.75 -3.86
C PHE A 88 0.44 9.67 -2.70
N SER A 89 -0.55 9.27 -1.90
CA SER A 89 -1.08 10.06 -0.79
C SER A 89 -1.47 11.51 -1.15
N PRO A 90 -2.07 11.78 -2.34
CA PRO A 90 -2.35 13.13 -2.80
C PRO A 90 -3.31 13.89 -1.87
N GLN A 91 -4.11 13.18 -1.08
CA GLN A 91 -5.04 13.73 -0.08
C GLN A 91 -4.37 14.63 0.97
N THR A 92 -3.06 14.45 1.16
CA THR A 92 -2.25 15.22 2.12
C THR A 92 -1.66 16.51 1.53
N LEU A 93 -1.76 16.71 0.22
CA LEU A 93 -1.36 17.96 -0.43
C LEU A 93 -2.26 19.09 0.03
N THR A 94 -1.65 20.24 0.31
CA THR A 94 -2.38 21.51 0.40
C THR A 94 -2.75 21.99 -1.00
N ILE A 95 -3.82 22.79 -1.12
CA ILE A 95 -4.21 23.37 -2.42
C ILE A 95 -3.06 24.15 -3.06
N SER A 96 -2.32 24.94 -2.27
CA SER A 96 -1.18 25.70 -2.77
C SER A 96 -0.04 24.81 -3.24
N ASN A 97 0.30 23.75 -2.50
CA ASN A 97 1.39 22.84 -2.88
C ASN A 97 1.01 22.04 -4.13
N MET A 98 -0.24 21.58 -4.24
CA MET A 98 -0.74 20.90 -5.44
C MET A 98 -0.56 21.77 -6.68
N ILE A 99 -1.03 23.02 -6.62
CA ILE A 99 -0.96 23.95 -7.75
C ILE A 99 0.50 24.29 -8.08
N SER A 100 1.33 24.61 -7.09
CA SER A 100 2.73 25.00 -7.34
C SER A 100 3.61 23.83 -7.81
N SER A 101 3.41 22.62 -7.30
CA SER A 101 4.12 21.42 -7.79
C SER A 101 3.74 21.06 -9.23
N GLY A 102 2.53 21.43 -9.67
CA GLY A 102 2.11 21.31 -11.06
C GLY A 102 2.56 22.48 -11.96
N GLY A 103 3.30 23.46 -11.41
CA GLY A 103 3.81 24.62 -12.13
C GLY A 103 2.81 25.79 -12.25
N GLY A 104 1.71 25.78 -11.50
CA GLY A 104 0.73 26.85 -11.46
C GLY A 104 0.95 27.86 -10.34
N ASP A 105 0.16 28.93 -10.36
CA ASP A 105 0.04 29.91 -9.26
C ASP A 105 -1.39 29.88 -8.71
N ILE A 106 -1.54 29.75 -7.39
CA ILE A 106 -2.85 29.77 -6.75
C ILE A 106 -3.60 31.10 -7.00
N ASN A 107 -2.86 32.20 -7.22
CA ASN A 107 -3.45 33.50 -7.53
C ASN A 107 -4.07 33.56 -8.94
N SER A 108 -3.63 32.70 -9.86
CA SER A 108 -4.16 32.65 -11.23
C SER A 108 -5.32 31.68 -11.41
N VAL A 109 -5.59 30.83 -10.42
CA VAL A 109 -6.69 29.86 -10.46
C VAL A 109 -7.94 30.46 -9.82
N SER A 110 -9.02 30.51 -10.58
CA SER A 110 -10.33 30.95 -10.09
C SER A 110 -11.06 29.85 -9.32
N ILE A 111 -11.99 30.21 -8.43
CA ILE A 111 -12.76 29.26 -7.64
C ILE A 111 -13.57 28.31 -8.55
N LYS A 112 -14.16 28.82 -9.64
CA LYS A 112 -14.96 28.00 -10.58
C LYS A 112 -14.14 26.95 -11.34
N GLU A 113 -12.85 27.19 -11.56
CA GLU A 113 -11.94 26.23 -12.19
C GLU A 113 -11.58 25.07 -11.28
N PHE A 114 -11.95 25.13 -10.00
CA PHE A 114 -11.71 24.07 -9.04
C PHE A 114 -13.03 23.56 -8.43
N PRO A 115 -13.72 22.61 -9.11
CA PRO A 115 -15.04 22.11 -8.69
C PRO A 115 -15.12 21.62 -7.24
N LEU A 116 -14.06 20.96 -6.74
CA LEU A 116 -13.97 20.53 -5.34
C LEU A 116 -14.23 21.68 -4.36
N ILE A 117 -13.77 22.89 -4.69
CA ILE A 117 -13.93 24.09 -3.86
C ILE A 117 -15.24 24.80 -4.21
N HIS A 118 -15.51 24.99 -5.50
CA HIS A 118 -16.70 25.70 -5.98
C HIS A 118 -18.01 25.13 -5.43
N GLN A 119 -18.06 23.81 -5.26
CA GLN A 119 -19.26 23.09 -4.82
C GLN A 119 -19.39 23.01 -3.28
N GLN A 120 -18.43 23.50 -2.50
CA GLN A 120 -18.54 23.47 -1.05
C GLN A 120 -19.63 24.44 -0.56
N SER A 121 -20.47 23.98 0.37
CA SER A 121 -21.31 24.88 1.15
C SER A 121 -20.47 25.77 2.07
N LEU A 122 -20.96 26.96 2.44
CA LEU A 122 -20.26 27.81 3.42
C LEU A 122 -20.01 27.07 4.74
N SER A 123 -20.94 26.21 5.18
CA SER A 123 -20.75 25.39 6.37
C SER A 123 -19.64 24.36 6.19
N ASP A 124 -19.58 23.65 5.07
CA ASP A 124 -18.57 22.63 4.84
C ASP A 124 -17.20 23.24 4.58
N LEU A 125 -17.14 24.38 3.89
CA LEU A 125 -15.92 25.18 3.76
C LEU A 125 -15.38 25.61 5.13
N VAL A 126 -16.24 26.04 6.06
CA VAL A 126 -15.83 26.40 7.44
C VAL A 126 -15.41 25.18 8.27
N LYS A 127 -15.94 23.99 7.98
CA LYS A 127 -15.45 22.74 8.59
C LYS A 127 -14.08 22.37 8.05
N ALA A 128 -13.88 22.46 6.74
CA ALA A 128 -12.61 22.19 6.06
C ALA A 128 -11.53 23.20 6.45
N VAL A 129 -11.89 24.49 6.61
CA VAL A 129 -10.98 25.57 6.98
C VAL A 129 -11.43 26.23 8.30
N PRO A 130 -11.17 25.60 9.47
CA PRO A 130 -11.71 26.07 10.76
C PRO A 130 -11.34 27.51 11.13
N SER A 131 -10.23 28.02 10.60
CA SER A 131 -9.78 29.41 10.82
C SER A 131 -10.75 30.45 10.23
N LEU A 132 -11.56 30.09 9.23
CA LEU A 132 -12.59 30.96 8.65
C LEU A 132 -13.63 31.41 9.68
N LYS A 133 -13.86 30.64 10.75
CA LYS A 133 -14.75 31.05 11.85
C LYS A 133 -14.40 32.43 12.42
N LYS A 134 -13.12 32.81 12.39
CA LYS A 134 -12.59 34.07 12.93
C LYS A 134 -12.43 35.17 11.88
N VAL A 135 -12.58 34.84 10.59
CA VAL A 135 -12.49 35.80 9.50
C VAL A 135 -13.65 36.78 9.58
N LYS A 136 -13.35 38.07 9.43
CA LYS A 136 -14.37 39.13 9.33
C LYS A 136 -15.07 39.01 7.98
N VAL A 137 -16.38 39.23 7.94
CA VAL A 137 -17.20 39.07 6.73
C VAL A 137 -16.66 39.90 5.55
N LYS A 138 -16.18 41.12 5.79
CA LYS A 138 -15.57 41.96 4.74
C LYS A 138 -14.31 41.39 4.08
N ASN A 139 -13.70 40.36 4.66
CA ASN A 139 -12.51 39.69 4.14
C ASN A 139 -12.87 38.35 3.46
N PHE A 140 -14.16 38.09 3.22
CA PHE A 140 -14.64 36.91 2.52
C PHE A 140 -15.47 37.37 1.30
N PRO A 141 -15.14 36.94 0.08
CA PRO A 141 -15.82 37.42 -1.13
C PRO A 141 -17.30 37.03 -1.16
N GLY A 142 -18.14 37.86 -1.78
CA GLY A 142 -19.57 37.57 -2.01
C GLY A 142 -20.49 37.76 -0.81
N LEU A 143 -19.99 38.29 0.31
CA LEU A 143 -20.78 38.57 1.51
C LEU A 143 -20.87 40.08 1.84
N ASP A 144 -20.67 40.93 0.84
CA ASP A 144 -20.60 42.40 0.99
C ASP A 144 -21.91 43.03 1.47
N SER A 145 -23.04 42.35 1.29
CA SER A 145 -24.36 42.79 1.74
C SER A 145 -24.60 42.63 3.25
N TYR A 146 -23.65 42.01 3.97
CA TYR A 146 -23.75 41.76 5.41
C TYR A 146 -22.78 42.66 6.20
N ASP A 147 -23.02 42.82 7.52
CA ASP A 147 -22.12 43.58 8.39
C ASP A 147 -20.68 43.03 8.30
N GLY A 148 -19.78 43.83 7.72
CA GLY A 148 -18.41 43.45 7.43
C GLY A 148 -17.52 43.27 8.67
N ASN A 149 -17.89 43.81 9.83
CA ASN A 149 -17.09 43.73 11.05
C ASN A 149 -17.37 42.46 11.88
N GLN A 150 -18.53 41.82 11.67
CA GLN A 150 -18.86 40.56 12.31
C GLN A 150 -17.95 39.42 11.79
N ARG A 151 -17.77 38.39 12.61
CA ARG A 151 -17.07 37.16 12.20
C ARG A 151 -17.99 36.26 11.39
N LEU A 152 -17.44 35.49 10.45
CA LEU A 152 -18.20 34.55 9.62
C LEU A 152 -18.99 33.54 10.48
N SER A 153 -18.43 33.09 11.60
CA SER A 153 -19.15 32.22 12.55
C SER A 153 -20.35 32.88 13.22
N GLN A 154 -20.34 34.20 13.42
CA GLN A 154 -21.48 34.96 13.96
C GLN A 154 -22.55 35.13 12.87
N LEU A 155 -22.13 35.44 11.64
CA LEU A 155 -23.04 35.53 10.49
C LEU A 155 -23.78 34.20 10.26
N LEU A 156 -23.07 33.07 10.20
CA LEU A 156 -23.68 31.74 9.99
C LEU A 156 -24.59 31.29 11.15
N LYS A 157 -24.42 31.84 12.36
CA LYS A 157 -25.35 31.63 13.48
C LYS A 157 -26.63 32.46 13.32
N ARG A 158 -26.49 33.73 12.91
CA ARG A 158 -27.62 34.65 12.75
C ARG A 158 -28.44 34.38 11.49
N GLN A 159 -27.81 33.92 10.42
CA GLN A 159 -28.44 33.59 9.15
C GLN A 159 -28.20 32.11 8.79
N PRO A 160 -29.00 31.18 9.35
CA PRO A 160 -28.82 29.75 9.13
C PRO A 160 -28.97 29.32 7.68
N SER A 161 -29.76 30.05 6.86
CA SER A 161 -29.94 29.77 5.44
C SER A 161 -28.63 29.81 4.65
N LEU A 162 -27.65 30.63 5.07
CA LEU A 162 -26.34 30.71 4.43
C LEU A 162 -25.49 29.45 4.60
N LYS A 163 -25.77 28.60 5.59
CA LYS A 163 -24.93 27.43 5.87
C LYS A 163 -24.83 26.48 4.67
N ASN A 164 -25.93 26.35 3.94
CA ASN A 164 -26.05 25.41 2.82
C ASN A 164 -25.81 26.08 1.47
N VAL A 165 -25.64 27.40 1.43
CA VAL A 165 -25.30 28.13 0.20
C VAL A 165 -23.89 27.72 -0.23
N THR A 166 -23.78 27.24 -1.46
CA THR A 166 -22.51 26.88 -2.10
C THR A 166 -21.74 28.11 -2.58
N LEU A 167 -20.45 27.97 -2.85
CA LEU A 167 -19.66 29.08 -3.40
C LEU A 167 -20.10 29.45 -4.82
N GLU A 168 -20.65 28.48 -5.55
CA GLU A 168 -21.32 28.70 -6.84
C GLU A 168 -22.54 29.59 -6.70
N GLU A 169 -23.47 29.25 -5.80
CA GLU A 169 -24.67 30.05 -5.54
C GLU A 169 -24.34 31.43 -4.97
N LEU A 170 -23.19 31.57 -4.28
CA LEU A 170 -22.69 32.84 -3.80
C LEU A 170 -22.14 33.73 -4.93
N GLY A 171 -21.96 33.18 -6.14
CA GLY A 171 -21.49 33.93 -7.30
C GLY A 171 -20.03 34.36 -7.22
N ILE A 172 -19.19 33.65 -6.45
CA ILE A 172 -17.77 34.01 -6.26
C ILE A 172 -16.81 33.23 -7.16
N GLY A 173 -17.33 32.52 -8.16
CA GLY A 173 -16.55 31.66 -9.05
C GLY A 173 -15.38 32.35 -9.75
N ASP A 174 -15.49 33.64 -10.07
CA ASP A 174 -14.46 34.41 -10.76
C ASP A 174 -13.33 34.91 -9.85
N PHE A 175 -13.50 34.83 -8.53
CA PHE A 175 -12.44 35.20 -7.59
C PHE A 175 -11.34 34.13 -7.60
N SER A 176 -10.09 34.55 -7.39
CA SER A 176 -8.98 33.61 -7.20
C SER A 176 -9.19 32.74 -5.96
N LEU A 177 -8.67 31.51 -5.98
CA LEU A 177 -8.59 30.66 -4.79
C LEU A 177 -7.89 31.35 -3.61
N SER A 178 -6.91 32.23 -3.85
CA SER A 178 -6.22 32.96 -2.78
C SER A 178 -7.08 34.02 -2.09
N SER A 179 -8.24 34.38 -2.68
CA SER A 179 -9.19 35.33 -2.10
C SER A 179 -9.86 34.80 -0.84
N ILE A 180 -9.95 33.47 -0.67
CA ILE A 180 -10.49 32.84 0.54
C ILE A 180 -9.34 32.67 1.54
N PRO A 181 -9.38 33.35 2.70
CA PRO A 181 -8.28 33.27 3.67
C PRO A 181 -8.03 31.84 4.11
N ARG A 182 -6.76 31.42 4.09
CA ARG A 182 -6.28 30.10 4.53
C ARG A 182 -6.70 28.91 3.65
N LEU A 183 -7.39 29.14 2.52
CA LEU A 183 -7.75 28.08 1.60
C LEU A 183 -6.52 27.34 1.07
N GLY A 184 -5.52 28.09 0.58
CA GLY A 184 -4.29 27.53 0.01
C GLY A 184 -3.51 26.60 0.95
N GLN A 185 -3.61 26.78 2.27
CA GLN A 185 -2.92 25.93 3.27
C GLN A 185 -3.75 24.73 3.73
N THR A 186 -4.98 24.59 3.22
CA THR A 186 -5.90 23.50 3.59
C THR A 186 -5.59 22.27 2.73
N GLN A 187 -5.54 21.09 3.36
CA GLN A 187 -5.26 19.83 2.66
C GLN A 187 -6.50 19.29 1.94
N LEU A 188 -6.31 18.58 0.83
CA LEU A 188 -7.41 18.07 0.00
C LEU A 188 -8.38 17.18 0.78
N HIS A 189 -7.89 16.31 1.68
CA HIS A 189 -8.73 15.40 2.46
C HIS A 189 -9.73 16.10 3.41
N GLN A 190 -9.54 17.40 3.67
CA GLN A 190 -10.40 18.18 4.56
C GLN A 190 -11.70 18.62 3.88
N PHE A 191 -11.76 18.57 2.54
CA PHE A 191 -12.95 18.92 1.77
C PHE A 191 -13.84 17.70 1.55
N SER A 192 -15.15 17.90 1.71
CA SER A 192 -16.11 16.84 1.41
C SER A 192 -16.04 16.48 -0.07
N GLY A 193 -16.07 15.17 -0.37
CA GLY A 193 -16.05 14.67 -1.74
C GLY A 193 -14.67 14.71 -2.43
N TRP A 194 -13.57 14.98 -1.70
CA TRP A 194 -12.22 15.04 -2.28
C TRP A 194 -11.85 13.78 -3.07
N GLY A 195 -12.11 12.59 -2.52
CA GLY A 195 -11.71 11.32 -3.11
C GLY A 195 -12.45 11.00 -4.41
N ALA A 196 -13.62 11.60 -4.61
CA ALA A 196 -14.47 11.40 -5.78
C ALA A 196 -14.10 12.31 -6.97
N GLN A 197 -13.19 13.27 -6.79
CA GLN A 197 -12.79 14.19 -7.85
C GLN A 197 -11.92 13.48 -8.89
N PHE A 198 -12.32 13.59 -10.15
CA PHE A 198 -11.47 13.19 -11.27
C PHE A 198 -10.21 14.03 -11.32
N LEU A 199 -9.09 13.42 -11.72
CA LEU A 199 -7.81 14.13 -11.79
C LEU A 199 -7.87 15.29 -12.79
N SER A 200 -8.68 15.17 -13.86
CA SER A 200 -8.90 16.23 -14.85
C SER A 200 -9.63 17.46 -14.31
N ASN A 201 -10.32 17.33 -13.17
CA ASN A 201 -11.05 18.44 -12.56
C ASN A 201 -10.18 19.24 -11.58
N LEU A 202 -8.93 18.84 -11.40
CA LEU A 202 -8.01 19.48 -10.47
C LEU A 202 -7.00 20.31 -11.26
N PRO A 203 -6.99 21.65 -11.07
CA PRO A 203 -6.07 22.51 -11.79
C PRO A 203 -4.63 22.12 -11.49
N TYR A 204 -3.82 21.95 -12.54
CA TYR A 204 -2.40 21.57 -12.49
C TYR A 204 -2.07 20.21 -11.85
N PHE A 205 -3.06 19.39 -11.46
CA PHE A 205 -2.75 18.11 -10.81
C PHE A 205 -2.01 17.14 -11.74
N SER A 206 -2.43 17.05 -13.01
CA SER A 206 -1.85 16.10 -13.96
C SER A 206 -0.38 16.39 -14.28
N THR A 207 0.09 17.62 -14.05
CA THR A 207 1.46 18.06 -14.35
C THR A 207 2.39 17.95 -13.15
N ILE A 208 1.89 17.55 -11.97
CA ILE A 208 2.73 17.27 -10.80
C ILE A 208 3.64 16.08 -11.12
N PRO A 209 4.97 16.22 -11.06
CA PRO A 209 5.86 15.09 -11.19
C PRO A 209 5.57 14.07 -10.09
N LEU A 210 5.47 12.79 -10.43
CA LEU A 210 5.13 11.71 -9.49
C LEU A 210 6.13 11.62 -8.32
N ALA A 211 7.38 12.04 -8.53
CA ALA A 211 8.40 12.14 -7.50
C ALA A 211 8.23 13.31 -6.52
N GLN A 212 7.33 14.26 -6.81
CA GLN A 212 6.94 15.34 -5.90
C GLN A 212 5.65 15.03 -5.13
N MET A 213 5.02 13.87 -5.37
CA MET A 213 3.86 13.45 -4.59
C MET A 213 4.26 13.17 -3.13
N PRO A 214 3.35 13.29 -2.15
CA PRO A 214 3.66 13.11 -0.73
C PRO A 214 4.29 11.76 -0.38
N THR A 215 3.73 10.67 -0.93
CA THR A 215 4.44 9.39 -0.99
C THR A 215 5.00 9.24 -2.39
N ALA A 216 6.05 10.02 -2.66
CA ALA A 216 6.79 9.93 -3.91
C ALA A 216 7.17 8.48 -4.15
N TRP A 217 7.10 8.05 -5.42
CA TRP A 217 7.86 6.89 -5.82
C TRP A 217 9.33 7.31 -5.67
N VAL A 218 9.91 7.09 -4.51
CA VAL A 218 11.35 7.12 -4.34
C VAL A 218 11.76 5.67 -4.52
N ALA A 219 11.92 5.29 -5.79
CA ALA A 219 12.76 4.15 -6.13
C ALA A 219 14.18 4.56 -5.73
N ASN A 220 14.50 4.44 -4.44
CA ASN A 220 15.88 4.40 -4.00
C ASN A 220 16.48 3.18 -4.70
N ASN A 221 17.15 3.43 -5.82
CA ASN A 221 17.75 2.47 -6.74
C ASN A 221 16.72 1.73 -7.63
N PRO A 222 16.23 2.34 -8.73
CA PRO A 222 15.52 1.55 -9.72
C PRO A 222 16.47 0.51 -10.30
N VAL A 223 15.90 -0.64 -10.61
CA VAL A 223 16.57 -1.68 -11.36
C VAL A 223 16.43 -1.29 -12.83
N ILE A 224 17.55 -0.86 -13.41
CA ILE A 224 17.65 -0.53 -14.84
C ILE A 224 18.18 -1.78 -15.54
N ALA A 225 17.47 -2.22 -16.56
CA ALA A 225 17.86 -3.35 -17.39
C ALA A 225 17.94 -2.95 -18.85
N ARG A 226 18.85 -3.56 -19.60
CA ARG A 226 18.88 -3.49 -21.06
C ARG A 226 17.92 -4.53 -21.62
N ILE A 227 17.17 -4.19 -22.67
CA ILE A 227 16.46 -5.19 -23.48
C ILE A 227 17.49 -5.88 -24.38
N ASP A 228 17.86 -7.11 -24.04
CA ASP A 228 18.90 -7.84 -24.77
C ASP A 228 18.34 -8.59 -25.98
N ALA A 229 17.31 -9.39 -25.74
CA ALA A 229 16.72 -10.23 -26.76
C ALA A 229 15.20 -10.10 -26.78
N LEU A 230 14.64 -10.19 -27.98
CA LEU A 230 13.20 -10.29 -28.20
C LEU A 230 12.91 -11.73 -28.65
N ARG A 231 11.84 -12.30 -28.11
CA ARG A 231 11.37 -13.65 -28.46
C ARG A 231 9.85 -13.69 -28.54
N SER A 232 9.31 -14.50 -29.44
CA SER A 232 7.90 -14.58 -29.78
C SER A 232 7.51 -16.03 -30.02
N ARG A 233 6.32 -16.41 -29.54
CA ARG A 233 5.75 -17.77 -29.66
C ARG A 233 6.63 -18.87 -29.06
N GLU A 234 7.35 -18.56 -28.00
CA GLU A 234 8.21 -19.52 -27.33
C GLU A 234 7.42 -20.51 -26.45
N GLY A 235 8.07 -21.62 -26.11
CA GLY A 235 7.58 -22.59 -25.13
C GLY A 235 7.77 -22.12 -23.68
N GLN A 236 7.82 -23.06 -22.75
CA GLN A 236 7.87 -22.78 -21.31
C GLN A 236 9.02 -21.84 -20.90
N GLN A 237 8.69 -20.81 -20.13
CA GLN A 237 9.55 -19.77 -19.58
C GLN A 237 9.29 -19.62 -18.08
N ASP A 238 10.22 -20.07 -17.25
CA ASP A 238 10.04 -20.08 -15.77
C ASP A 238 10.73 -18.92 -15.05
N ARG A 239 11.76 -18.32 -15.67
CA ARG A 239 12.54 -17.24 -15.07
C ARG A 239 11.99 -15.88 -15.48
N THR A 240 10.84 -15.52 -14.92
CA THR A 240 10.10 -14.31 -15.30
C THR A 240 10.13 -13.23 -14.21
N LEU A 241 9.94 -11.97 -14.60
CA LEU A 241 9.70 -10.86 -13.65
C LEU A 241 8.26 -10.31 -13.68
N SER A 242 7.38 -10.94 -14.45
CA SER A 242 6.01 -10.46 -14.68
C SER A 242 4.99 -11.26 -13.87
N GLY A 243 3.96 -10.57 -13.37
CA GLY A 243 2.83 -11.22 -12.72
C GLY A 243 1.83 -10.24 -12.13
N SER A 244 1.38 -10.50 -10.90
CA SER A 244 0.43 -9.68 -10.15
C SER A 244 0.76 -9.66 -8.67
N TYR A 245 0.14 -8.75 -7.91
CA TYR A 245 0.24 -8.78 -6.44
C TYR A 245 -0.40 -10.03 -5.82
N LYS A 246 -1.30 -10.71 -6.55
CA LYS A 246 -2.02 -11.89 -6.07
C LYS A 246 -1.26 -13.19 -6.30
N GLU A 247 -0.59 -13.31 -7.45
CA GLU A 247 0.16 -14.51 -7.83
C GLU A 247 1.68 -14.37 -7.64
N GLY A 248 2.18 -13.16 -7.39
CA GLY A 248 3.61 -12.83 -7.35
C GLY A 248 4.12 -12.34 -8.71
N PHE A 249 5.38 -11.88 -8.75
CA PHE A 249 6.03 -11.29 -9.94
C PHE A 249 7.05 -12.23 -10.60
N SER A 250 6.79 -13.53 -10.57
CA SER A 250 7.58 -14.55 -11.27
C SER A 250 6.68 -15.65 -11.81
N VAL A 251 5.54 -15.25 -12.41
CA VAL A 251 4.58 -16.21 -12.95
C VAL A 251 5.17 -16.83 -14.23
N PRO A 252 5.35 -18.15 -14.30
CA PRO A 252 5.85 -18.80 -15.51
C PRO A 252 4.88 -18.66 -16.68
N CYS A 253 5.40 -18.65 -17.90
CA CYS A 253 4.60 -18.76 -19.12
C CYS A 253 4.84 -20.12 -19.75
N TYR A 254 3.81 -20.88 -20.12
CA TYR A 254 3.97 -22.28 -20.54
C TYR A 254 3.99 -22.48 -22.07
N SER A 255 3.37 -21.59 -22.84
CA SER A 255 3.24 -21.72 -24.30
C SER A 255 2.84 -20.39 -24.95
N ASP A 256 3.20 -20.19 -26.22
CA ASP A 256 2.93 -18.95 -26.98
C ASP A 256 3.46 -17.71 -26.26
N CYS A 257 4.65 -17.84 -25.69
CA CYS A 257 5.27 -16.82 -24.85
C CYS A 257 5.98 -15.78 -25.71
N ASP A 258 5.43 -14.58 -25.77
CA ASP A 258 6.13 -13.39 -26.27
C ASP A 258 6.80 -12.69 -25.08
N TYR A 259 8.09 -12.42 -25.17
CA TYR A 259 8.85 -11.80 -24.08
C TYR A 259 10.05 -10.99 -24.55
N VAL A 260 10.54 -10.15 -23.66
CA VAL A 260 11.90 -9.58 -23.75
C VAL A 260 12.80 -10.19 -22.69
N GLU A 261 14.01 -10.56 -23.09
CA GLU A 261 15.07 -10.95 -22.18
C GLU A 261 15.79 -9.69 -21.71
N LEU A 262 15.98 -9.61 -20.40
CA LEU A 262 16.66 -8.52 -19.76
C LEU A 262 18.10 -8.91 -19.47
N ASP A 263 18.99 -7.94 -19.66
CA ASP A 263 20.39 -8.02 -19.30
C ASP A 263 20.78 -6.80 -18.45
N ASP A 264 21.90 -6.89 -17.78
CA ASP A 264 22.42 -5.79 -16.98
C ASP A 264 23.15 -4.75 -17.83
N LEU A 265 23.90 -3.85 -17.18
CA LEU A 265 24.62 -2.77 -17.83
C LEU A 265 25.99 -3.21 -18.39
N GLU A 266 26.43 -4.45 -18.19
CA GLU A 266 27.77 -4.90 -18.57
C GLU A 266 27.84 -5.35 -20.04
N ASN A 267 28.11 -4.40 -20.93
CA ASN A 267 28.70 -4.69 -22.24
C ASN A 267 30.23 -4.88 -22.18
N THR A 268 30.79 -5.25 -21.01
CA THR A 268 32.24 -5.22 -20.74
C THR A 268 32.83 -6.57 -20.36
N GLY A 269 32.38 -7.69 -20.92
CA GLY A 269 33.17 -8.93 -21.00
C GLY A 269 33.74 -9.46 -19.67
N THR A 270 33.11 -9.12 -18.54
CA THR A 270 33.50 -9.56 -17.20
C THR A 270 32.58 -10.68 -16.77
N SER A 271 33.15 -11.75 -16.22
CA SER A 271 32.44 -12.97 -15.81
C SER A 271 31.70 -12.79 -14.48
N VAL A 272 30.83 -11.77 -14.40
CA VAL A 272 29.98 -11.46 -13.25
C VAL A 272 28.52 -11.54 -13.71
N SER A 273 27.86 -12.68 -13.50
CA SER A 273 26.43 -12.81 -13.81
C SER A 273 25.60 -11.99 -12.82
N SER A 274 24.90 -10.97 -13.30
CA SER A 274 23.98 -10.16 -12.50
C SER A 274 22.64 -10.86 -12.29
N PRO A 275 21.88 -10.57 -11.22
CA PRO A 275 20.58 -11.19 -10.96
C PRO A 275 19.60 -11.10 -12.14
N LEU A 276 19.72 -10.06 -12.97
CA LEU A 276 18.82 -9.77 -14.10
C LEU A 276 19.15 -10.50 -15.40
N GLU A 277 20.38 -10.99 -15.56
CA GLU A 277 20.82 -11.61 -16.81
C GLU A 277 19.93 -12.82 -17.14
N GLY A 278 19.26 -12.79 -18.28
CA GLY A 278 18.39 -13.86 -18.74
C GLY A 278 17.01 -13.90 -18.08
N ILE A 279 16.59 -12.86 -17.35
CA ILE A 279 15.20 -12.77 -16.88
C ILE A 279 14.28 -12.35 -18.00
N ARG A 280 13.09 -12.95 -18.03
CA ARG A 280 12.09 -12.71 -19.08
C ARG A 280 10.94 -11.84 -18.58
N TRP A 281 10.68 -10.74 -19.27
CA TRP A 281 9.45 -9.97 -19.08
C TRP A 281 8.40 -10.51 -20.07
N ILE A 282 7.39 -11.21 -19.58
CA ILE A 282 6.36 -11.83 -20.43
C ILE A 282 5.29 -10.80 -20.86
N SER A 283 4.79 -10.96 -22.09
CA SER A 283 3.71 -10.15 -22.65
C SER A 283 2.37 -10.38 -21.93
N GLY A 284 1.82 -9.32 -21.34
CA GLY A 284 0.48 -9.30 -20.76
C GLY A 284 -0.65 -9.28 -21.80
N LYS A 285 -0.31 -9.11 -23.08
CA LYS A 285 -1.28 -9.31 -24.17
C LYS A 285 -1.61 -10.79 -24.34
N LYS A 286 -0.61 -11.66 -24.17
CA LYS A 286 -0.70 -13.12 -24.31
C LYS A 286 -1.05 -13.82 -23.00
N GLN A 287 -0.48 -13.37 -21.88
CA GLN A 287 -0.71 -13.99 -20.57
C GLN A 287 -1.57 -13.11 -19.65
N LYS A 288 -2.62 -13.72 -19.09
CA LYS A 288 -3.43 -13.15 -18.00
C LYS A 288 -3.11 -13.88 -16.69
N VAL A 289 -3.23 -13.15 -15.59
CA VAL A 289 -2.99 -13.63 -14.22
C VAL A 289 -4.15 -13.19 -13.33
N SER A 290 -4.36 -13.89 -12.21
CA SER A 290 -5.32 -13.45 -11.20
C SER A 290 -4.88 -12.13 -10.61
N GLY A 291 -5.82 -11.22 -10.41
CA GLY A 291 -5.59 -9.90 -9.86
C GLY A 291 -6.64 -9.50 -8.83
N GLY A 292 -6.54 -8.25 -8.38
CA GLY A 292 -7.47 -7.64 -7.43
C GLY A 292 -7.40 -8.20 -6.01
N GLU A 293 -7.98 -7.44 -5.08
CA GLU A 293 -7.95 -7.66 -3.65
C GLU A 293 -9.29 -7.29 -3.00
N GLY A 294 -9.64 -7.98 -1.92
CA GLY A 294 -10.83 -7.67 -1.11
C GLY A 294 -12.14 -7.71 -1.90
N CYS A 295 -13.07 -6.82 -1.55
CA CYS A 295 -14.41 -6.78 -2.14
C CYS A 295 -14.43 -6.40 -3.63
N LEU A 296 -13.32 -5.91 -4.18
CA LEU A 296 -13.19 -5.51 -5.57
C LEU A 296 -12.43 -6.57 -6.42
N ALA A 297 -11.97 -7.66 -5.81
CA ALA A 297 -11.18 -8.69 -6.48
C ALA A 297 -11.92 -9.39 -7.62
N TRP A 298 -13.25 -9.37 -7.63
CA TRP A 298 -14.07 -10.03 -8.65
C TRP A 298 -14.25 -9.17 -9.92
N ILE A 299 -13.99 -7.86 -9.85
CA ILE A 299 -14.13 -6.96 -10.99
C ILE A 299 -13.22 -7.43 -12.13
N ASN A 300 -13.68 -7.28 -13.38
CA ASN A 300 -13.00 -7.82 -14.56
C ASN A 300 -12.72 -9.34 -14.45
N LYS A 301 -13.65 -10.09 -13.82
CA LYS A 301 -13.52 -11.53 -13.55
C LYS A 301 -12.29 -11.89 -12.71
N GLY A 302 -11.74 -10.93 -11.97
CA GLY A 302 -10.55 -11.12 -11.14
C GLY A 302 -9.27 -11.40 -11.90
N ILE A 303 -9.19 -11.02 -13.18
CA ILE A 303 -8.02 -11.21 -14.03
C ILE A 303 -7.44 -9.87 -14.51
N GLU A 304 -6.14 -9.87 -14.75
CA GLU A 304 -5.38 -8.75 -15.30
C GLU A 304 -4.27 -9.25 -16.23
N PRO A 305 -3.76 -8.42 -17.17
CA PRO A 305 -2.52 -8.73 -17.87
C PRO A 305 -1.36 -8.92 -16.89
N THR A 306 -0.48 -9.89 -17.17
CA THR A 306 0.81 -10.00 -16.48
C THR A 306 1.67 -8.75 -16.77
N GLY A 307 2.50 -8.35 -15.83
CA GLY A 307 3.37 -7.18 -15.98
C GLY A 307 4.11 -6.83 -14.71
N ILE A 308 4.64 -5.61 -14.65
CA ILE A 308 5.59 -5.15 -13.63
C ILE A 308 5.15 -3.82 -13.02
N HIS A 309 5.67 -3.49 -11.83
CA HIS A 309 5.34 -2.24 -11.10
C HIS A 309 6.59 -1.40 -10.79
N PRO A 310 7.30 -0.90 -11.81
CA PRO A 310 8.51 -0.10 -11.60
C PRO A 310 8.24 1.23 -10.87
N PHE A 311 6.99 1.70 -10.88
CA PHE A 311 6.58 2.98 -10.29
C PHE A 311 5.59 2.81 -9.13
N GLY A 312 5.58 1.62 -8.50
CA GLY A 312 4.66 1.29 -7.42
C GLY A 312 3.26 0.88 -7.90
N PRO A 313 2.29 0.80 -6.98
CA PRO A 313 1.00 0.17 -7.25
C PRO A 313 -0.03 1.04 -7.99
N ALA A 314 0.27 2.30 -8.30
CA ALA A 314 -0.70 3.17 -8.98
C ALA A 314 -1.08 2.64 -10.36
N PHE A 315 -0.12 2.05 -11.06
CA PHE A 315 -0.32 1.47 -12.38
C PHE A 315 0.70 0.37 -12.67
N LYS A 316 0.29 -0.57 -13.52
CA LYS A 316 1.13 -1.66 -14.01
C LYS A 316 1.69 -1.30 -15.38
N VAL A 317 2.99 -1.53 -15.57
CA VAL A 317 3.63 -1.48 -16.90
C VAL A 317 3.60 -2.88 -17.49
N VAL A 318 3.05 -2.99 -18.69
CA VAL A 318 2.78 -4.26 -19.35
C VAL A 318 3.48 -4.30 -20.69
N LEU A 319 4.28 -5.34 -20.92
CA LEU A 319 4.76 -5.68 -22.26
C LEU A 319 3.57 -6.11 -23.10
N TRP A 320 3.36 -5.47 -24.25
CA TRP A 320 2.15 -5.65 -25.04
C TRP A 320 2.43 -6.33 -26.37
N ASP A 321 3.32 -5.76 -27.17
CA ASP A 321 3.72 -6.32 -28.46
C ASP A 321 5.25 -6.42 -28.55
N VAL A 322 5.73 -7.54 -29.08
CA VAL A 322 7.14 -7.83 -29.36
C VAL A 322 7.25 -8.12 -30.86
N ASN A 323 8.21 -7.50 -31.53
CA ASN A 323 8.52 -7.77 -32.93
C ASN A 323 10.02 -8.02 -33.09
N GLU A 324 10.39 -9.29 -33.19
CA GLU A 324 11.77 -9.73 -33.40
C GLU A 324 12.39 -9.19 -34.68
N GLN A 325 11.61 -9.13 -35.77
CA GLN A 325 12.12 -8.73 -37.10
C GLN A 325 12.55 -7.27 -37.12
N THR A 326 11.80 -6.41 -36.44
CA THR A 326 12.10 -4.97 -36.39
C THR A 326 12.89 -4.58 -35.14
N GLY A 327 13.09 -5.50 -34.19
CA GLY A 327 13.67 -5.21 -32.89
C GLY A 327 12.79 -4.28 -32.03
N SER A 328 11.48 -4.26 -32.24
CA SER A 328 10.57 -3.28 -31.62
C SER A 328 9.76 -3.88 -30.48
N VAL A 329 9.56 -3.09 -29.43
CA VAL A 329 8.82 -3.44 -28.23
C VAL A 329 7.79 -2.35 -27.93
N ASN A 330 6.53 -2.72 -27.77
CA ASN A 330 5.50 -1.82 -27.29
C ASN A 330 5.11 -2.18 -25.85
N THR A 331 5.06 -1.16 -24.99
CA THR A 331 4.53 -1.29 -23.63
C THR A 331 3.25 -0.48 -23.49
N LYS A 332 2.42 -0.88 -22.53
CA LYS A 332 1.15 -0.21 -22.16
C LYS A 332 1.05 -0.04 -20.66
N LEU A 333 0.26 0.93 -20.22
CA LEU A 333 -0.12 1.05 -18.82
C LEU A 333 -1.51 0.49 -18.59
N PHE A 334 -1.68 -0.15 -17.43
CA PHE A 334 -2.98 -0.54 -16.91
C PHE A 334 -3.13 0.02 -15.50
N PHE A 335 -4.30 0.58 -15.22
CA PHE A 335 -4.63 1.17 -13.92
C PHE A 335 -5.65 0.30 -13.21
N ARG A 336 -5.63 0.41 -11.88
CA ARG A 336 -6.64 -0.12 -10.99
C ARG A 336 -7.23 1.02 -10.18
N PHE A 337 -8.24 0.72 -9.38
CA PHE A 337 -8.73 1.63 -8.37
C PHE A 337 -8.93 0.91 -7.06
N GLN A 338 -9.08 1.71 -6.01
CA GLN A 338 -9.23 1.24 -4.65
C GLN A 338 -10.49 1.81 -4.00
N ALA A 339 -11.06 1.01 -3.11
CA ALA A 339 -12.27 1.26 -2.36
C ALA A 339 -12.05 1.01 -0.88
N SER A 340 -12.74 1.78 -0.04
CA SER A 340 -13.21 1.21 1.21
C SER A 340 -14.40 0.29 0.91
N CYS A 341 -14.34 -0.93 1.41
CA CYS A 341 -15.39 -1.95 1.34
C CYS A 341 -16.25 -1.95 2.61
N GLY A 342 -16.36 -0.79 3.30
CA GLY A 342 -17.03 -0.69 4.58
C GLY A 342 -16.43 -1.63 5.62
N VAL A 343 -17.24 -2.54 6.17
CA VAL A 343 -16.80 -3.51 7.20
C VAL A 343 -15.83 -4.58 6.66
N PHE A 344 -15.71 -4.72 5.34
CA PHE A 344 -14.84 -5.71 4.70
C PHE A 344 -13.41 -5.21 4.43
N GLY A 345 -13.04 -4.04 4.98
CA GLY A 345 -11.70 -3.46 4.83
C GLY A 345 -11.54 -2.65 3.55
N SER A 346 -10.35 -2.63 2.96
CA SER A 346 -10.12 -2.05 1.64
C SER A 346 -10.14 -3.11 0.53
N GLY A 347 -10.48 -2.68 -0.68
CA GLY A 347 -10.48 -3.52 -1.87
C GLY A 347 -9.77 -2.81 -3.01
N ALA A 348 -9.16 -3.60 -3.90
CA ALA A 348 -8.54 -3.12 -5.12
C ALA A 348 -9.04 -3.96 -6.29
N THR A 349 -9.31 -3.35 -7.44
CA THR A 349 -9.56 -4.15 -8.63
C THR A 349 -8.28 -4.77 -9.16
N PRO A 350 -8.41 -5.77 -10.07
CA PRO A 350 -7.32 -6.04 -10.99
C PRO A 350 -6.91 -4.77 -11.77
N TYR A 351 -5.74 -4.78 -12.40
CA TYR A 351 -5.30 -3.75 -13.34
C TYR A 351 -5.97 -3.96 -14.69
N PHE A 352 -7.11 -3.31 -14.92
CA PHE A 352 -7.93 -3.51 -16.13
C PHE A 352 -8.28 -2.22 -16.87
N ILE A 353 -8.04 -1.04 -16.28
CA ILE A 353 -8.29 0.24 -16.94
C ILE A 353 -7.13 0.50 -17.89
N GLY A 354 -7.34 0.24 -19.17
CA GLY A 354 -6.32 0.28 -20.21
C GLY A 354 -6.78 -0.51 -21.43
N PRO A 355 -5.87 -0.86 -22.36
CA PRO A 355 -4.47 -0.43 -22.40
C PRO A 355 -4.37 1.08 -22.63
N VAL A 356 -3.47 1.74 -21.90
CA VAL A 356 -3.10 3.13 -22.15
C VAL A 356 -1.82 3.15 -22.97
N SER A 357 -1.84 3.90 -24.08
CA SER A 357 -0.64 4.13 -24.90
C SER A 357 0.52 4.63 -24.05
N TRP A 358 1.67 3.98 -24.19
CA TRP A 358 2.88 4.26 -23.43
C TRP A 358 4.12 4.11 -24.32
N MET A 359 5.30 4.20 -23.71
CA MET A 359 6.59 4.18 -24.39
C MET A 359 6.79 2.96 -25.29
N ASN A 360 7.45 3.22 -26.41
CA ASN A 360 8.00 2.20 -27.28
C ASN A 360 9.49 2.08 -27.01
N HIS A 361 10.00 0.85 -27.10
CA HIS A 361 11.41 0.55 -26.94
C HIS A 361 11.90 -0.25 -28.14
N LYS A 362 13.22 -0.34 -28.25
CA LYS A 362 13.94 -1.20 -29.17
C LYS A 362 14.87 -2.14 -28.42
N THR A 363 15.38 -3.15 -29.12
CA THR A 363 16.55 -3.91 -28.67
C THR A 363 17.68 -2.95 -28.28
N ASN A 364 18.34 -3.24 -27.16
CA ASN A 364 19.37 -2.45 -26.48
C ASN A 364 18.90 -1.17 -25.76
N ASP A 365 17.61 -0.84 -25.78
CA ASP A 365 17.10 0.25 -24.93
C ASP A 365 17.15 -0.13 -23.45
N PHE A 366 17.33 0.87 -22.59
CA PHE A 366 17.24 0.70 -21.15
C PHE A 366 15.83 0.94 -20.63
N VAL A 367 15.35 0.03 -19.79
CA VAL A 367 14.04 0.10 -19.15
C VAL A 367 14.18 0.09 -17.62
N VAL A 368 13.18 0.69 -16.96
CA VAL A 368 13.02 0.53 -15.51
C VAL A 368 12.25 -0.76 -15.27
N ALA A 369 12.96 -1.82 -14.89
CA ALA A 369 12.39 -3.15 -14.67
C ALA A 369 11.76 -3.31 -13.28
N GLY A 370 12.18 -2.48 -12.32
CA GLY A 370 11.71 -2.55 -10.95
C GLY A 370 12.50 -1.62 -10.02
N PHE A 371 12.58 -1.99 -8.75
CA PHE A 371 13.39 -1.33 -7.74
C PHE A 371 14.19 -2.36 -6.95
N GLN A 372 15.35 -1.92 -6.45
CA GLN A 372 16.27 -2.76 -5.69
C GLN A 372 15.55 -3.27 -4.43
N GLY A 373 15.39 -4.58 -4.26
CA GLY A 373 14.39 -5.14 -3.33
C GLY A 373 13.51 -6.24 -3.90
N GLN A 374 13.24 -6.21 -5.21
CA GLN A 374 12.41 -7.21 -5.87
C GLN A 374 13.20 -8.50 -6.06
N THR A 375 12.68 -9.61 -5.55
CA THR A 375 13.30 -10.92 -5.75
C THR A 375 13.10 -11.33 -7.21
N PHE A 376 14.21 -11.36 -7.93
CA PHE A 376 14.32 -11.95 -9.24
C PHE A 376 14.81 -13.39 -9.08
N ASN A 377 14.02 -14.38 -9.48
CA ASN A 377 14.40 -15.77 -9.31
C ASN A 377 15.73 -16.06 -10.05
N ASN A 378 16.79 -16.32 -9.28
CA ASN A 378 18.08 -16.72 -9.80
C ASN A 378 18.06 -18.24 -9.90
N GLY A 379 17.70 -18.77 -11.07
CA GLY A 379 17.70 -20.20 -11.32
C GLY A 379 19.13 -20.74 -11.36
N SER A 380 19.69 -21.10 -10.21
CA SER A 380 20.83 -22.01 -10.19
C SER A 380 20.29 -23.43 -10.42
N GLY A 381 20.59 -23.97 -11.59
CA GLY A 381 20.23 -25.33 -11.96
C GLY A 381 20.82 -26.32 -10.97
N ASN A 382 19.95 -27.00 -10.22
CA ASN A 382 20.26 -28.33 -9.73
C ASN A 382 18.98 -29.18 -9.79
N GLY A 383 19.01 -30.24 -10.60
CA GLY A 383 17.88 -31.13 -10.80
C GLY A 383 17.45 -31.82 -9.52
N GLY A 384 16.14 -31.97 -9.33
CA GLY A 384 15.59 -32.67 -8.17
C GLY A 384 14.06 -32.69 -8.14
N THR A 385 13.50 -33.69 -8.81
CA THR A 385 12.15 -34.28 -8.62
C THR A 385 10.91 -33.40 -8.79
N SER A 386 10.25 -33.61 -9.93
CA SER A 386 8.91 -33.18 -10.30
C SER A 386 7.85 -33.61 -9.27
N SER A 387 7.07 -32.65 -8.77
CA SER A 387 5.75 -32.90 -8.19
C SER A 387 4.70 -32.28 -9.10
N ILE A 388 4.04 -33.13 -9.87
CA ILE A 388 2.92 -32.82 -10.75
C ILE A 388 1.75 -32.26 -9.91
N PRO A 389 1.17 -31.09 -10.24
CA PRO A 389 -0.05 -30.61 -9.58
C PRO A 389 -1.26 -31.46 -9.99
N HIS A 390 -1.94 -31.98 -8.97
CA HIS A 390 -3.18 -32.76 -9.06
C HIS A 390 -4.32 -31.90 -9.65
N ILE A 391 -4.91 -32.36 -10.76
CA ILE A 391 -6.10 -31.80 -11.38
C ILE A 391 -7.31 -32.11 -10.48
N PRO A 392 -8.09 -31.13 -9.99
CA PRO A 392 -9.36 -31.39 -9.32
C PRO A 392 -10.40 -31.72 -10.40
N THR A 393 -10.84 -32.97 -10.46
CA THR A 393 -12.01 -33.36 -11.27
C THR A 393 -13.29 -33.07 -10.49
N THR A 394 -14.16 -32.28 -11.10
CA THR A 394 -15.54 -32.01 -10.67
C THR A 394 -16.37 -33.31 -10.70
N PRO A 395 -17.26 -33.58 -9.72
CA PRO A 395 -18.18 -34.71 -9.82
C PRO A 395 -19.37 -34.34 -10.70
N THR A 396 -19.42 -34.93 -11.90
CA THR A 396 -20.65 -35.04 -12.70
C THR A 396 -21.53 -36.14 -12.13
N THR A 397 -22.75 -35.76 -11.76
CA THR A 397 -23.84 -36.67 -11.43
C THR A 397 -24.31 -37.41 -12.68
N ILE A 398 -24.18 -38.74 -12.69
CA ILE A 398 -24.94 -39.63 -13.57
C ILE A 398 -25.55 -40.75 -12.74
N ASN A 399 -26.87 -40.83 -12.80
CA ASN A 399 -27.72 -41.91 -12.35
C ASN A 399 -27.51 -43.16 -13.23
N ASN A 400 -27.25 -44.31 -12.62
CA ASN A 400 -28.00 -45.57 -12.85
C ASN A 400 -27.36 -46.76 -12.13
N GLY A 401 -28.21 -47.66 -11.63
CA GLY A 401 -27.92 -49.10 -11.72
C GLY A 401 -27.78 -49.86 -10.40
N ASN A 402 -28.93 -50.19 -9.83
CA ASN A 402 -29.23 -51.32 -8.96
C ASN A 402 -28.30 -52.56 -9.09
N GLY A 403 -27.83 -53.11 -7.97
CA GLY A 403 -27.05 -54.35 -7.92
C GLY A 403 -26.86 -54.88 -6.49
N ASN A 404 -27.74 -55.79 -6.09
CA ASN A 404 -27.78 -56.52 -4.82
C ASN A 404 -26.60 -57.49 -4.67
N GLY A 405 -26.04 -57.64 -3.46
CA GLY A 405 -24.94 -58.58 -3.20
C GLY A 405 -24.51 -58.67 -1.73
N ASN A 406 -25.15 -59.60 -1.01
CA ASN A 406 -24.92 -60.03 0.36
C ASN A 406 -23.57 -60.77 0.54
N GLY A 407 -22.90 -60.66 1.72
CA GLY A 407 -21.66 -61.43 1.98
C GLY A 407 -20.88 -61.13 3.28
N ASN A 408 -21.47 -61.49 4.41
CA ASN A 408 -20.95 -61.92 5.73
C ASN A 408 -19.41 -62.06 6.03
N GLY A 409 -19.02 -61.72 7.28
CA GLY A 409 -17.86 -62.31 8.01
C GLY A 409 -16.90 -61.30 8.69
N ASN A 410 -17.09 -60.83 9.93
CA ASN A 410 -16.81 -61.42 11.27
C ASN A 410 -15.41 -61.06 11.87
N GLY A 411 -15.38 -60.69 13.17
CA GLY A 411 -14.19 -60.59 14.03
C GLY A 411 -13.78 -59.16 14.46
N ASN A 412 -14.30 -58.51 15.50
CA ASN A 412 -14.23 -58.74 16.97
C ASN A 412 -13.02 -58.08 17.68
N GLY A 413 -13.28 -57.38 18.80
CA GLY A 413 -12.29 -56.91 19.78
C GLY A 413 -12.17 -55.38 19.94
N THR A 414 -13.14 -54.65 20.49
CA THR A 414 -13.24 -54.25 21.92
C THR A 414 -11.90 -53.99 22.64
N ASN A 415 -11.63 -52.73 23.02
CA ASN A 415 -11.46 -52.33 24.42
C ASN A 415 -11.23 -50.81 24.57
N SER A 416 -12.18 -50.17 25.22
CA SER A 416 -11.99 -48.98 26.05
C SER A 416 -12.54 -49.34 27.43
N PRO A 417 -11.91 -48.91 28.54
CA PRO A 417 -12.68 -48.06 29.44
C PRO A 417 -11.88 -46.92 30.10
N LEU A 418 -12.48 -45.73 30.03
CA LEU A 418 -12.82 -44.74 31.08
C LEU A 418 -12.59 -45.13 32.58
N PRO A 419 -12.78 -44.20 33.56
CA PRO A 419 -11.85 -43.19 34.10
C PRO A 419 -11.66 -43.35 35.64
N THR A 420 -10.90 -42.47 36.30
CA THR A 420 -10.97 -42.32 37.78
C THR A 420 -10.98 -40.86 38.22
N THR A 421 -11.86 -40.58 39.18
CA THR A 421 -12.26 -39.30 39.74
C THR A 421 -11.76 -39.12 41.19
N ILE A 422 -11.61 -37.85 41.60
CA ILE A 422 -11.81 -37.26 42.95
C ILE A 422 -10.75 -37.54 44.05
N ASN A 423 -10.09 -36.48 44.56
CA ASN A 423 -10.36 -35.99 45.92
C ASN A 423 -9.86 -34.57 46.27
N ASN A 424 -10.64 -33.94 47.15
CA ASN A 424 -10.57 -32.60 47.72
C ASN A 424 -9.35 -32.32 48.62
N GLY A 425 -8.96 -31.04 48.69
CA GLY A 425 -8.10 -30.47 49.73
C GLY A 425 -8.30 -28.95 49.86
N ASN A 426 -8.96 -28.56 50.95
CA ASN A 426 -9.36 -27.21 51.38
C ASN A 426 -8.17 -26.32 51.78
N GLY A 427 -8.31 -24.98 51.67
CA GLY A 427 -7.67 -24.04 52.61
C GLY A 427 -7.35 -22.62 52.10
N ASN A 428 -8.22 -21.66 52.48
CA ASN A 428 -7.98 -20.22 52.82
C ASN A 428 -7.24 -19.30 51.83
N SER A 429 -7.51 -18.00 51.68
CA SER A 429 -8.46 -17.02 52.26
C SER A 429 -8.13 -15.67 51.59
N SER A 430 -9.16 -14.83 51.39
CA SER A 430 -9.16 -13.35 51.35
C SER A 430 -8.27 -12.64 50.30
N ASP A 431 -8.70 -11.62 49.56
CA ASP A 431 -9.76 -10.66 49.83
C ASP A 431 -10.25 -9.94 48.57
N THR A 432 -11.51 -9.54 48.64
CA THR A 432 -12.30 -8.78 47.67
C THR A 432 -11.99 -7.28 47.67
N SER A 433 -12.16 -6.58 46.54
CA SER A 433 -12.98 -5.34 46.50
C SER A 433 -13.19 -4.78 45.07
N ASN A 434 -14.42 -4.95 44.58
CA ASN A 434 -15.35 -3.98 43.97
C ASN A 434 -14.90 -2.94 42.91
N ILE A 435 -15.65 -3.00 41.81
CA ILE A 435 -15.93 -2.00 40.76
C ILE A 435 -16.64 -0.77 41.38
N PRO A 436 -16.51 0.44 40.78
CA PRO A 436 -17.69 1.02 40.13
C PRO A 436 -17.42 1.66 38.76
N THR A 437 -18.38 1.43 37.86
CA THR A 437 -18.65 2.11 36.60
C THR A 437 -18.94 3.61 36.79
N THR A 438 -18.40 4.46 35.91
CA THR A 438 -19.04 5.73 35.51
C THR A 438 -18.70 6.08 34.05
N ILE A 439 -19.76 6.26 33.25
CA ILE A 439 -19.76 6.84 31.91
C ILE A 439 -19.63 8.36 32.04
N ASN A 440 -18.78 9.01 31.23
CA ASN A 440 -18.97 10.42 30.89
C ASN A 440 -18.43 10.76 29.49
N ASN A 441 -19.28 11.42 28.70
CA ASN A 441 -19.01 11.99 27.38
C ASN A 441 -18.09 13.22 27.48
N GLY A 442 -17.15 13.39 26.54
CA GLY A 442 -16.43 14.65 26.36
C GLY A 442 -15.27 14.63 25.35
N ASN A 443 -15.46 15.39 24.26
CA ASN A 443 -14.54 15.76 23.17
C ASN A 443 -13.01 15.87 23.44
N VAL A 444 -12.26 15.32 22.46
CA VAL A 444 -11.07 15.86 21.75
C VAL A 444 -9.89 16.44 22.55
N ALA A 445 -8.73 15.76 22.49
CA ALA A 445 -7.39 16.38 22.41
C ALA A 445 -6.33 15.36 21.96
N GLY A 446 -5.37 15.79 21.14
CA GLY A 446 -4.32 14.97 20.54
C GLY A 446 -3.41 14.26 21.56
N ILE A 447 -2.81 13.16 21.13
CA ILE A 447 -1.84 12.39 21.90
C ILE A 447 -0.60 13.28 22.14
N PRO A 448 -0.28 13.65 23.39
CA PRO A 448 0.94 14.35 23.72
C PRO A 448 2.12 13.37 23.69
N THR A 449 3.21 13.73 23.02
CA THR A 449 4.47 12.98 22.93
C THR A 449 5.33 13.00 24.19
N ASN A 450 4.73 13.20 25.37
CA ASN A 450 5.46 13.25 26.64
C ASN A 450 4.81 12.31 27.64
N ASN A 451 5.29 11.06 27.68
CA ASN A 451 5.40 10.22 28.88
C ASN A 451 6.08 8.90 28.48
N LEU A 452 7.40 8.94 28.29
CA LEU A 452 8.22 7.75 28.54
C LEU A 452 8.47 7.67 30.04
N PRO A 453 8.36 6.49 30.68
CA PRO A 453 8.71 6.34 32.08
C PRO A 453 10.21 6.62 32.29
N SER A 454 10.52 7.49 33.25
CA SER A 454 11.88 7.69 33.74
C SER A 454 12.29 6.50 34.59
N THR A 455 13.23 5.69 34.12
CA THR A 455 13.88 4.68 34.97
C THR A 455 15.05 5.33 35.70
N ASN A 456 14.93 5.32 37.03
CA ASN A 456 15.92 5.79 37.98
C ASN A 456 17.30 5.18 37.75
N LYS A 457 18.32 6.03 37.93
CA LYS A 457 19.73 5.65 38.01
C LYS A 457 19.98 4.75 39.22
N THR A 458 20.31 3.49 38.99
CA THR A 458 21.21 2.74 39.89
C THR A 458 22.51 2.46 39.15
N ARG A 459 23.54 3.15 39.62
CA ARG A 459 24.91 3.14 39.10
C ARG A 459 25.58 1.83 39.53
N ILE A 460 25.82 0.93 38.57
CA ILE A 460 26.80 -0.16 38.71
C ILE A 460 28.06 0.27 37.94
N PRO A 461 29.27 0.20 38.54
CA PRO A 461 30.49 0.72 37.94
C PRO A 461 30.88 -0.06 36.67
N PRO A 462 31.51 0.60 35.69
CA PRO A 462 31.96 -0.08 34.47
C PRO A 462 33.14 -0.98 34.81
N ASN A 463 32.96 -2.30 34.70
CA ASN A 463 34.08 -3.23 34.65
C ASN A 463 34.59 -3.27 33.20
N PRO A 464 35.83 -2.82 32.91
CA PRO A 464 36.37 -2.88 31.56
C PRO A 464 36.93 -4.28 31.32
N GLN A 465 36.07 -5.23 30.98
CA GLN A 465 36.53 -6.38 30.21
C GLN A 465 36.37 -6.07 28.73
N THR A 466 37.43 -5.48 28.19
CA THR A 466 37.76 -5.48 26.77
C THR A 466 37.81 -6.91 26.28
N SER A 467 36.66 -7.41 25.82
CA SER A 467 36.66 -8.50 24.83
C SER A 467 37.12 -7.85 23.52
N SER A 468 38.31 -8.22 23.08
CA SER A 468 38.90 -7.78 21.83
C SER A 468 37.96 -8.14 20.68
N TYR A 469 37.25 -7.14 20.16
CA TYR A 469 36.51 -7.21 18.90
C TYR A 469 37.51 -7.24 17.73
N THR A 470 38.17 -8.37 17.49
CA THR A 470 39.19 -8.49 16.45
C THR A 470 38.77 -9.26 15.19
N ASP A 471 37.52 -9.69 15.04
CA ASP A 471 37.12 -10.50 13.85
C ASP A 471 35.87 -10.04 13.10
N ILE A 472 35.39 -8.80 13.29
CA ILE A 472 34.34 -8.29 12.39
C ILE A 472 35.01 -7.65 11.19
N ASN A 473 35.06 -8.36 10.08
CA ASN A 473 35.22 -7.73 8.78
C ASN A 473 34.02 -6.78 8.58
N LEU A 474 34.15 -5.52 9.01
CA LEU A 474 33.11 -4.47 8.99
C LEU A 474 32.88 -3.91 7.58
N ASN A 475 33.72 -4.31 6.62
CA ASN A 475 33.71 -3.80 5.24
C ASN A 475 32.37 -4.03 4.51
N PRO A 476 31.61 -5.14 4.72
CA PRO A 476 30.29 -5.32 4.13
C PRO A 476 29.20 -4.46 4.81
N ILE A 477 29.39 -4.05 6.08
CA ILE A 477 28.37 -3.33 6.89
C ILE A 477 28.45 -1.81 6.74
N ASN A 478 29.60 -1.30 6.32
CA ASN A 478 29.87 0.14 6.16
C ASN A 478 29.59 0.69 4.75
N GLN A 479 28.96 -0.08 3.85
CA GLN A 479 28.50 0.45 2.57
C GLN A 479 27.23 1.30 2.74
N ASP A 480 27.10 2.38 1.97
CA ASP A 480 25.98 3.32 2.05
C ASP A 480 24.65 2.67 1.66
N PHE A 481 23.76 2.55 2.65
CA PHE A 481 22.41 2.01 2.50
C PHE A 481 21.40 2.90 3.22
N SER A 482 20.33 3.29 2.51
CA SER A 482 19.20 3.96 3.14
C SER A 482 18.26 2.93 3.78
N TRP A 483 17.73 3.29 4.94
CA TRP A 483 16.71 2.51 5.63
C TRP A 483 15.37 2.57 4.87
N SER A 484 14.72 1.42 4.70
CA SER A 484 13.36 1.27 4.19
C SER A 484 12.62 0.22 5.02
N SER A 485 11.52 0.62 5.66
CA SER A 485 10.64 -0.31 6.37
C SER A 485 10.10 -1.38 5.43
N TRP A 486 9.70 -0.98 4.22
CA TRP A 486 9.20 -1.91 3.21
C TRP A 486 10.26 -2.97 2.87
N GLN A 487 11.50 -2.59 2.57
CA GLN A 487 12.56 -3.56 2.20
C GLN A 487 12.86 -4.50 3.36
N PHE A 488 12.86 -3.94 4.58
CA PHE A 488 13.04 -4.73 5.79
C PHE A 488 11.91 -5.75 5.98
N SER A 489 10.67 -5.39 5.62
CA SER A 489 9.52 -6.29 5.71
C SER A 489 9.66 -7.54 4.85
N GLN A 490 10.32 -7.46 3.69
CA GLN A 490 10.42 -8.60 2.78
C GLN A 490 11.37 -9.65 3.29
N VAL A 491 12.43 -9.25 3.99
CA VAL A 491 13.44 -10.18 4.49
C VAL A 491 13.02 -10.89 5.78
N LEU A 492 11.82 -10.60 6.27
CA LEU A 492 11.24 -11.32 7.39
C LEU A 492 10.80 -12.73 6.96
N PRO A 493 10.85 -13.70 7.88
CA PRO A 493 10.64 -15.12 7.55
C PRO A 493 9.17 -15.51 7.30
N ALA A 494 8.19 -14.67 7.69
CA ALA A 494 6.79 -15.02 7.55
C ALA A 494 6.25 -14.71 6.14
N ASN A 495 5.49 -15.66 5.57
CA ASN A 495 5.01 -15.64 4.19
C ASN A 495 3.48 -15.48 4.05
N SER A 496 2.76 -15.29 5.16
CA SER A 496 1.29 -15.16 5.18
C SER A 496 0.81 -14.16 6.23
N TYR A 497 -0.21 -13.36 5.89
CA TYR A 497 -0.89 -12.45 6.81
C TYR A 497 -1.66 -13.16 7.92
N THR A 498 -1.80 -14.48 7.84
CA THR A 498 -2.45 -15.30 8.87
C THR A 498 -1.47 -16.26 9.53
N ALA A 499 -0.16 -16.07 9.29
CA ALA A 499 0.89 -16.82 9.95
C ALA A 499 0.84 -16.63 11.47
N ILE A 500 1.13 -17.69 12.19
CA ILE A 500 1.18 -17.74 13.66
C ILE A 500 2.45 -18.51 14.00
N SER A 501 3.25 -18.02 14.95
CA SER A 501 4.39 -18.75 15.51
C SER A 501 4.02 -19.58 16.73
N ASP A 502 5.00 -20.19 17.38
CA ASP A 502 4.83 -20.69 18.74
C ASP A 502 4.52 -19.56 19.73
N TYR A 503 3.79 -19.89 20.79
CA TYR A 503 3.50 -19.01 21.91
C TYR A 503 4.75 -18.86 22.78
N LEU A 504 5.22 -17.63 22.96
CA LEU A 504 6.44 -17.33 23.69
C LEU A 504 6.17 -16.33 24.81
N CYS A 505 6.83 -16.52 25.94
CA CYS A 505 6.83 -15.60 27.07
C CYS A 505 8.22 -15.02 27.27
N HIS A 506 8.29 -13.71 27.44
CA HIS A 506 9.48 -13.03 27.93
C HIS A 506 9.09 -12.19 29.15
N GLU A 507 9.65 -12.53 30.31
CA GLU A 507 9.18 -12.02 31.60
C GLU A 507 7.66 -12.27 31.75
N ASP A 508 6.88 -11.25 32.11
CA ASP A 508 5.42 -11.31 32.29
C ASP A 508 4.64 -11.02 30.99
N GLN A 509 5.31 -10.88 29.85
CA GLN A 509 4.69 -10.59 28.55
C GLN A 509 4.72 -11.84 27.67
N CYS A 510 3.55 -12.45 27.49
CA CYS A 510 3.36 -13.61 26.64
C CYS A 510 2.54 -13.28 25.40
N GLY A 511 2.86 -13.93 24.28
CA GLY A 511 2.15 -13.71 23.03
C GLY A 511 2.57 -14.63 21.90
N TYR A 512 1.82 -14.55 20.81
CA TYR A 512 2.14 -15.17 19.53
C TYR A 512 2.72 -14.13 18.58
N SER A 513 3.68 -14.47 17.72
CA SER A 513 3.96 -13.64 16.55
C SER A 513 2.83 -13.82 15.53
N LEU A 514 2.23 -12.71 15.14
CA LEU A 514 1.08 -12.65 14.26
C LEU A 514 1.46 -12.10 12.89
N GLY A 515 1.00 -12.79 11.86
CA GLY A 515 0.96 -12.33 10.48
C GLY A 515 2.31 -12.23 9.79
N VAL A 516 2.32 -11.58 8.62
CA VAL A 516 3.45 -11.62 7.68
C VAL A 516 4.68 -10.87 8.19
N PHE A 517 4.50 -9.99 9.18
CA PHE A 517 5.58 -9.20 9.77
C PHE A 517 6.08 -9.75 11.10
N SER A 518 5.59 -10.92 11.52
CA SER A 518 5.97 -11.57 12.78
C SER A 518 5.84 -10.67 14.02
N LEU A 519 4.80 -9.83 14.06
CA LEU A 519 4.59 -8.88 15.16
C LEU A 519 3.98 -9.60 16.37
N SER A 520 4.59 -9.48 17.55
CA SER A 520 4.04 -10.10 18.77
C SER A 520 2.65 -9.55 19.10
N SER A 521 1.72 -10.42 19.51
CA SER A 521 0.40 -10.04 20.01
C SER A 521 0.45 -9.22 21.31
N SER A 522 1.56 -9.28 22.04
CA SER A 522 1.84 -8.44 23.22
C SER A 522 2.62 -7.17 22.89
N ASP A 523 2.99 -6.94 21.62
CA ASP A 523 3.70 -5.72 21.22
C ASP A 523 2.82 -4.48 21.48
N PRO A 524 3.32 -3.41 22.12
CA PRO A 524 2.51 -2.24 22.44
C PRO A 524 1.83 -1.58 21.22
N PHE A 525 2.46 -1.63 20.03
CA PHE A 525 1.85 -1.10 18.81
C PHE A 525 0.72 -2.01 18.31
N VAL A 526 0.86 -3.34 18.45
CA VAL A 526 -0.20 -4.29 18.13
C VAL A 526 -1.36 -4.14 19.11
N VAL A 527 -1.07 -4.07 20.42
CA VAL A 527 -2.08 -3.85 21.46
C VAL A 527 -2.85 -2.56 21.22
N ALA A 528 -2.16 -1.45 20.95
CA ALA A 528 -2.80 -0.17 20.71
C ALA A 528 -3.68 -0.16 19.44
N ALA A 529 -3.25 -0.84 18.37
CA ALA A 529 -3.96 -0.86 17.10
C ALA A 529 -5.14 -1.84 17.11
N VAL A 530 -4.93 -3.06 17.58
CA VAL A 530 -5.97 -4.08 17.67
C VAL A 530 -7.00 -3.71 18.74
N GLY A 531 -6.59 -3.09 19.85
CA GLY A 531 -7.50 -2.63 20.90
C GLY A 531 -8.52 -1.59 20.43
N GLN A 532 -8.22 -0.85 19.36
CA GLN A 532 -9.18 0.07 18.73
C GLN A 532 -10.26 -0.65 17.90
N THR A 533 -10.10 -1.94 17.62
CA THR A 533 -11.11 -2.74 16.92
C THR A 533 -12.20 -3.21 17.89
N ASN A 534 -13.44 -3.35 17.40
CA ASN A 534 -14.54 -3.82 18.22
C ASN A 534 -14.27 -5.24 18.75
N ALA A 535 -14.13 -5.39 20.07
CA ALA A 535 -13.73 -6.61 20.78
C ALA A 535 -12.28 -7.08 20.56
N GLY A 536 -11.41 -6.23 19.98
CA GLY A 536 -10.00 -6.56 19.79
C GLY A 536 -9.22 -6.74 21.08
N ASP A 537 -9.48 -5.91 22.10
CA ASP A 537 -8.87 -6.06 23.44
C ASP A 537 -9.21 -7.41 24.07
N ALA A 538 -10.47 -7.85 23.97
CA ALA A 538 -10.89 -9.14 24.50
C ALA A 538 -10.22 -10.30 23.75
N TRP A 539 -10.08 -10.18 22.43
CA TRP A 539 -9.37 -11.17 21.62
C TRP A 539 -7.88 -11.21 21.95
N LEU A 540 -7.20 -10.06 22.04
CA LEU A 540 -5.79 -10.01 22.45
C LEU A 540 -5.58 -10.57 23.85
N ASN A 541 -6.49 -10.30 24.79
CA ASN A 541 -6.41 -10.89 26.13
C ASN A 541 -6.49 -12.43 26.08
N GLN A 542 -7.33 -13.00 25.22
CA GLN A 542 -7.38 -14.46 25.04
C GLN A 542 -6.08 -14.99 24.42
N VAL A 543 -5.60 -14.32 23.37
CA VAL A 543 -4.39 -14.69 22.64
C VAL A 543 -3.14 -14.60 23.52
N ASN A 544 -2.99 -13.50 24.25
CA ASN A 544 -1.88 -13.26 25.16
C ASN A 544 -1.92 -14.17 26.40
N ASN A 545 -3.09 -14.77 26.72
CA ASN A 545 -3.23 -15.83 27.73
C ASN A 545 -3.13 -17.25 27.15
N GLY A 546 -2.57 -17.41 25.95
CA GLY A 546 -2.21 -18.70 25.37
C GLY A 546 -3.27 -19.31 24.45
N THR A 547 -4.43 -18.67 24.28
CA THR A 547 -5.43 -19.15 23.31
C THR A 547 -4.87 -19.02 21.89
N THR A 548 -4.73 -20.13 21.18
CA THR A 548 -4.18 -20.11 19.81
C THR A 548 -5.06 -19.25 18.89
N PRO A 549 -4.50 -18.22 18.24
CA PRO A 549 -5.24 -17.42 17.27
C PRO A 549 -5.78 -18.30 16.15
N THR A 550 -7.01 -18.03 15.69
CA THR A 550 -7.52 -18.63 14.46
C THR A 550 -7.28 -17.70 13.28
N THR A 551 -7.19 -18.24 12.06
CA THR A 551 -7.14 -17.46 10.81
C THR A 551 -8.28 -16.44 10.75
N ALA A 552 -9.49 -16.83 11.17
CA ALA A 552 -10.65 -15.94 11.23
C ALA A 552 -10.49 -14.83 12.28
N GLY A 553 -9.91 -15.15 13.45
CA GLY A 553 -9.58 -14.18 14.49
C GLY A 553 -8.57 -13.15 14.01
N ILE A 554 -7.46 -13.60 13.39
CA ILE A 554 -6.45 -12.69 12.83
C ILE A 554 -7.05 -11.81 11.75
N ASN A 555 -7.78 -12.38 10.79
CA ASN A 555 -8.42 -11.60 9.73
C ASN A 555 -9.43 -10.57 10.26
N LYS A 556 -10.08 -10.86 11.39
CA LYS A 556 -11.06 -9.97 12.00
C LYS A 556 -10.41 -8.84 12.80
N PHE A 557 -9.44 -9.16 13.65
CA PHE A 557 -8.93 -8.24 14.67
C PHE A 557 -7.57 -7.64 14.32
N PHE A 558 -6.76 -8.35 13.52
CA PHE A 558 -5.47 -7.86 13.04
C PHE A 558 -5.31 -8.11 11.53
N PRO A 559 -6.16 -7.50 10.69
CA PRO A 559 -6.16 -7.71 9.24
C PRO A 559 -4.87 -7.20 8.58
N LYS A 560 -4.64 -7.60 7.32
CA LYS A 560 -3.47 -7.22 6.50
C LYS A 560 -3.13 -5.71 6.56
N THR A 561 -4.12 -4.84 6.38
CA THR A 561 -3.91 -3.39 6.39
C THR A 561 -3.43 -2.89 7.75
N LEU A 562 -4.04 -3.38 8.84
CA LEU A 562 -3.64 -3.04 10.20
C LEU A 562 -2.25 -3.60 10.54
N GLN A 563 -1.91 -4.79 10.05
CA GLN A 563 -0.55 -5.34 10.18
C GLN A 563 0.49 -4.45 9.50
N GLN A 564 0.20 -3.96 8.29
CA GLN A 564 1.10 -3.07 7.55
C GLN A 564 1.27 -1.73 8.26
N GLU A 565 0.16 -1.12 8.69
CA GLU A 565 0.17 0.15 9.44
C GLU A 565 0.96 0.04 10.74
N VAL A 566 0.71 -1.02 11.53
CA VAL A 566 1.43 -1.27 12.78
C VAL A 566 2.91 -1.51 12.51
N PHE A 567 3.23 -2.31 11.49
CA PHE A 567 4.61 -2.58 11.12
C PHE A 567 5.36 -1.30 10.74
N GLU A 568 4.78 -0.48 9.85
CA GLU A 568 5.37 0.78 9.43
C GLU A 568 5.50 1.77 10.58
N THR A 569 4.44 1.93 11.39
CA THR A 569 4.44 2.83 12.55
C THR A 569 5.51 2.43 13.56
N LYS A 570 5.57 1.14 13.93
CA LYS A 570 6.60 0.58 14.82
C LYS A 570 7.99 0.83 14.26
N HIS A 571 8.24 0.53 12.99
CA HIS A 571 9.58 0.63 12.42
C HIS A 571 10.02 2.07 12.15
N ASN A 572 9.09 2.99 11.88
CA ASN A 572 9.38 4.42 11.84
C ASN A 572 9.80 4.93 13.24
N ALA A 573 9.09 4.51 14.29
CA ALA A 573 9.47 4.84 15.66
C ALA A 573 10.84 4.25 16.05
N ILE A 574 11.11 2.99 15.68
CA ILE A 574 12.41 2.36 15.87
C ILE A 574 13.50 3.11 15.12
N ALA A 575 13.32 3.40 13.83
CA ALA A 575 14.31 4.09 13.02
C ALA A 575 14.64 5.50 13.57
N LEU A 576 13.63 6.23 14.04
CA LEU A 576 13.80 7.51 14.72
C LEU A 576 14.58 7.39 16.04
N SER A 577 14.32 6.34 16.82
CA SER A 577 15.07 6.04 18.05
C SER A 577 16.53 5.69 17.75
N VAL A 578 16.76 4.80 16.78
CA VAL A 578 18.11 4.38 16.35
C VAL A 578 18.93 5.55 15.84
N SER A 579 18.33 6.49 15.11
CA SER A 579 19.01 7.71 14.64
C SER A 579 19.49 8.63 15.77
N LYS A 580 19.02 8.44 17.01
CA LYS A 580 19.49 9.18 18.20
C LYS A 580 20.56 8.41 19.00
N GLN A 581 20.79 7.14 18.67
CA GLN A 581 21.76 6.29 19.36
C GLN A 581 23.15 6.44 18.76
N ILE A 582 24.17 6.21 19.58
CA ILE A 582 25.57 6.20 19.17
C ILE A 582 26.01 4.76 18.95
N ASP A 583 26.63 4.48 17.80
CA ASP A 583 27.24 3.19 17.51
C ASP A 583 28.52 3.03 18.35
N PRO A 584 28.59 2.03 19.25
CA PRO A 584 29.74 1.85 20.12
C PRO A 584 31.02 1.51 19.35
N LEU A 585 30.91 1.00 18.12
CA LEU A 585 32.08 0.68 17.29
C LEU A 585 32.68 1.94 16.65
N THR A 586 31.85 2.87 16.19
CA THR A 586 32.32 4.05 15.44
C THR A 586 32.33 5.34 16.27
N GLN A 587 31.72 5.31 17.47
CA GLN A 587 31.51 6.48 18.33
C GLN A 587 30.76 7.63 17.61
N LYS A 588 29.98 7.29 16.58
CA LYS A 588 29.16 8.20 15.77
C LYS A 588 27.72 7.70 15.72
N PRO A 589 26.75 8.52 15.29
CA PRO A 589 25.38 8.05 15.06
C PRO A 589 25.36 6.85 14.12
N PHE A 590 24.42 5.93 14.33
CA PHE A 590 24.20 4.80 13.43
C PHE A 590 23.86 5.28 12.01
N VAL A 591 24.65 4.83 11.03
CA VAL A 591 24.44 5.10 9.60
C VAL A 591 24.47 3.82 8.79
N SER A 592 23.94 3.87 7.56
CA SER A 592 24.11 2.84 6.55
C SER A 592 23.76 1.42 7.03
N GLY A 593 24.56 0.40 6.71
CA GLY A 593 24.29 -0.98 7.14
C GLY A 593 24.25 -1.17 8.66
N ARG A 594 24.98 -0.36 9.43
CA ARG A 594 24.94 -0.37 10.91
C ARG A 594 23.59 0.13 11.43
N LYS A 595 22.99 1.13 10.80
CA LYS A 595 21.63 1.59 11.11
C LYS A 595 20.60 0.48 10.89
N ILE A 596 20.66 -0.22 9.76
CA ILE A 596 19.74 -1.32 9.45
C ILE A 596 19.93 -2.47 10.46
N GLN A 597 21.18 -2.81 10.78
CA GLN A 597 21.46 -3.84 11.78
C GLN A 597 20.87 -3.50 13.13
N ARG A 598 21.01 -2.23 13.57
CA ARG A 598 20.46 -1.80 14.85
C ARG A 598 18.93 -1.82 14.85
N ILE A 599 18.29 -1.48 13.74
CA ILE A 599 16.84 -1.61 13.57
C ILE A 599 16.42 -3.09 13.62
N ALA A 600 17.18 -4.00 13.00
CA ALA A 600 16.92 -5.43 13.06
C ALA A 600 17.04 -5.99 14.50
N GLN A 601 18.02 -5.52 15.27
CA GLN A 601 18.14 -5.88 16.69
C GLN A 601 16.91 -5.42 17.49
N ALA A 602 16.43 -4.19 17.24
CA ALA A 602 15.24 -3.66 17.91
C ALA A 602 13.94 -4.36 17.45
N HIS A 603 13.91 -4.88 16.23
CA HIS A 603 12.80 -5.71 15.75
C HIS A 603 12.75 -7.06 16.47
N LEU A 604 13.89 -7.76 16.51
CA LEU A 604 14.00 -9.12 17.05
C LEU A 604 13.97 -9.18 18.58
N GLY A 605 14.67 -8.25 19.25
CA GLY A 605 14.83 -8.22 20.71
C GLY A 605 14.00 -7.14 21.42
N GLY A 606 13.17 -6.40 20.68
CA GLY A 606 12.42 -5.25 21.21
C GLY A 606 13.24 -3.96 21.27
N THR A 607 12.57 -2.82 21.51
CA THR A 607 13.19 -1.48 21.51
C THR A 607 14.25 -1.29 22.60
N GLY A 608 14.20 -2.08 23.67
CA GLY A 608 15.18 -2.10 24.76
C GLY A 608 16.38 -3.02 24.54
N ALA A 609 16.45 -3.76 23.43
CA ALA A 609 17.54 -4.71 23.18
C ALA A 609 18.91 -4.03 23.25
N LEU A 610 19.84 -4.63 24.00
CA LEU A 610 21.21 -4.14 24.09
C LEU A 610 21.88 -4.12 22.70
N ILE A 611 22.70 -3.09 22.45
CA ILE A 611 23.39 -2.92 21.17
C ILE A 611 24.39 -4.07 20.98
N ASP A 612 24.31 -4.74 19.83
CA ASP A 612 25.19 -5.85 19.45
C ASP A 612 25.23 -6.97 20.50
N ALA A 613 24.12 -7.20 21.20
CA ALA A 613 24.05 -8.19 22.24
C ALA A 613 24.24 -9.61 21.69
N ASP A 614 25.06 -10.40 22.39
CA ASP A 614 25.27 -11.81 22.10
C ASP A 614 24.32 -12.69 22.94
N ILE A 615 23.02 -12.38 22.85
CA ILE A 615 21.94 -13.12 23.53
C ILE A 615 21.18 -13.94 22.49
N GLN A 616 20.83 -15.20 22.79
CA GLN A 616 20.10 -16.03 21.85
C GLN A 616 18.70 -15.47 21.53
N VAL A 617 18.32 -15.53 20.26
CA VAL A 617 16.98 -15.14 19.79
C VAL A 617 16.35 -16.25 18.96
N GLY A 618 15.08 -16.55 19.26
CA GLY A 618 14.34 -17.63 18.60
C GLY A 618 14.81 -19.04 18.97
N LEU A 619 14.23 -20.04 18.32
CA LEU A 619 14.49 -21.47 18.58
C LEU A 619 15.71 -22.03 17.84
N GLN A 620 16.30 -21.26 16.92
CA GLN A 620 17.38 -21.72 16.03
C GLN A 620 18.81 -21.46 16.57
N GLY A 621 18.95 -20.92 17.78
CA GLY A 621 20.24 -20.83 18.49
C GLY A 621 21.16 -19.67 18.09
N ASP A 622 20.78 -18.86 17.08
CA ASP A 622 21.51 -17.64 16.70
C ASP A 622 21.45 -16.59 17.82
N SER A 623 22.55 -15.85 18.04
CA SER A 623 22.52 -14.66 18.88
C SER A 623 21.85 -13.48 18.17
N LEU A 624 21.34 -12.51 18.92
CA LEU A 624 20.72 -11.29 18.39
C LEU A 624 21.67 -10.55 17.45
N LEU A 625 22.96 -10.52 17.80
CA LEU A 625 24.01 -10.01 16.94
C LEU A 625 24.10 -10.80 15.63
N GLN A 626 24.12 -12.13 15.67
CA GLN A 626 24.21 -12.95 14.46
C GLN A 626 22.93 -12.92 13.62
N ALA A 627 21.76 -13.05 14.23
CA ALA A 627 20.46 -12.96 13.57
C ALA A 627 20.25 -11.59 12.91
N SER A 628 20.66 -10.49 13.57
CA SER A 628 20.61 -9.15 12.96
C SER A 628 21.59 -9.00 11.79
N ARG A 629 22.78 -9.61 11.85
CA ARG A 629 23.71 -9.64 10.71
C ARG A 629 23.15 -10.44 9.55
N ASN A 630 22.53 -11.59 9.82
CA ASN A 630 21.86 -12.43 8.82
C ASN A 630 20.73 -11.63 8.14
N LEU A 631 19.87 -10.95 8.91
CA LEU A 631 18.84 -10.08 8.37
C LEU A 631 19.39 -8.94 7.54
N VAL A 632 20.49 -8.31 7.95
CA VAL A 632 21.12 -7.26 7.15
C VAL A 632 21.76 -7.84 5.88
N SER A 633 22.33 -9.04 5.95
CA SER A 633 22.84 -9.74 4.78
C SER A 633 21.71 -10.04 3.80
N LEU A 634 20.54 -10.48 4.29
CA LEU A 634 19.33 -10.67 3.48
C LEU A 634 18.79 -9.35 2.93
N TYR A 635 18.78 -8.29 3.75
CA TYR A 635 18.41 -6.94 3.33
C TYR A 635 19.30 -6.45 2.20
N ARG A 636 20.59 -6.79 2.23
CA ARG A 636 21.55 -6.52 1.16
C ARG A 636 21.43 -7.46 -0.04
N SER A 637 21.12 -8.74 0.18
CA SER A 637 21.06 -9.73 -0.90
C SER A 637 19.77 -9.62 -1.71
N ARG A 638 18.73 -9.04 -1.11
CA ARG A 638 17.54 -8.57 -1.82
C ARG A 638 17.78 -7.18 -2.41
N LYS A 639 18.98 -6.96 -2.93
CA LYS A 639 19.24 -5.85 -3.83
C LYS A 639 18.66 -6.20 -5.18
#